data_AF-A0A6L9Z504-F1
#
_entry.id   AF-A0A6L9Z504-F1
#
_cell.length_a   1.000
_cell.length_b   1.000
_cell.length_c   1.000
_cell.angle_alpha   90.00
_cell.angle_beta   90.00
_cell.angle_gamma   90.00
#
_symmetry.space_group_name_H-M   'P 1'
#
loop_
_entity.id
_entity.type
_entity.pdbx_description
1 polymer ?
#
loop_
_entity_poly.entity_id
_entity_poly.type
_entity_poly.pdbx_seq_one_letter_code
_entity_poly.pdbx_strand_id
1 'polypeptide(L)'
;MNTDFLHESTDLVANIIHARPWNTYNSMAASGAVGINADWENNQAESWYIEAQRQSEEAIISGLINEDQAAIEAGLKMLDWGFAQQSADGGFEGTGDAFHSTALFVHAVARSLLLIEGSSYSQQYADVIEAYKEKLTDAAAWMIQPEVWETGISHNEPYTHRRYVVATALGLTNQLTGNSELMDYARQYLADGLALQQSDGVNPELGGYDSSYQMVGVVYAAQWVSYFPEEALTAEVIEMIDKAIAWQQTRILPNGEISIEGNTRTSGEEILRSGEVKDINNREIIRGLAYWASVTEDEVLEESAYNVARFYYSDDLSLMPALYPGDDVFFGTDAQDYITSGDGNDLINGGRGNDLINGDAGDDTLYGGEGNETLKGGLGNDILNGGEDYDSLYGNEGDDFINGGGGNDLLNGHAGNDTLNGDNGGDTLNGSLGNDILDGGEGHDILNGGEGNDSVNGGGGHDLLNGHAGDDTLNGGNGKDTLQGGLGSDILDGGDDHDILYGGEGNDSVNGGAGNDLLNGDVGDDTLNGDNGKDTLQGGLGNDILDGGDDHDILYGGEGNDSVNGGAGNDLLNGDAGHDFLYGGKGDDQLQSGRDNDTLYGSDGHDTLGSGEGDDFLNGGGGHDLLNGDAGDDTLQGDKGEDTLKGGVGSDILDGGDDHDSLYGGEGDDFFNGGAGNDLLNGDAGDDTMYGGKGDDQLRSGIGNDMLYGGEGIDTLTGGAGADKFVLGDITVYYNTNGDSDYALISDFKVSEGDEIHLEGDASDYVVQAYVELGSNKGTGIYRDTNNNGIYETGDELIALLNGSEDFHLEEIYMDIFIFN
;
A
#
# COMPACT_ATOMS: atom_id res chain seq x y z
N MET A 1 8.52 -23.94 -36.65
CA MET A 1 8.76 -23.42 -35.27
C MET A 1 10.22 -22.98 -35.13
N ASN A 2 10.71 -22.11 -36.03
CA ASN A 2 11.85 -21.21 -35.83
C ASN A 2 11.98 -20.26 -37.05
N THR A 3 10.85 -19.79 -37.55
CA THR A 3 10.76 -18.64 -38.45
C THR A 3 9.58 -17.86 -37.94
N ASP A 4 9.82 -17.17 -36.83
CA ASP A 4 8.78 -16.41 -36.17
C ASP A 4 8.29 -15.33 -37.14
N PHE A 5 6.97 -15.21 -37.26
CA PHE A 5 6.32 -14.26 -38.16
C PHE A 5 6.76 -12.80 -37.89
N LEU A 6 7.40 -12.54 -36.74
CA LEU A 6 8.00 -11.28 -36.32
C LEU A 6 9.08 -10.73 -37.26
N HIS A 7 9.85 -11.57 -37.98
CA HIS A 7 11.09 -11.11 -38.60
C HIS A 7 11.25 -11.34 -40.12
N GLU A 8 10.20 -11.76 -40.83
CA GLU A 8 10.36 -12.15 -42.24
C GLU A 8 9.76 -11.19 -43.28
N SER A 9 9.24 -10.05 -42.87
CA SER A 9 8.91 -8.95 -43.79
C SER A 9 10.07 -7.97 -43.74
N THR A 10 10.87 -7.90 -44.80
CA THR A 10 12.05 -7.00 -44.86
C THR A 10 11.71 -5.53 -44.62
N ASP A 11 10.48 -5.11 -44.94
CA ASP A 11 9.99 -3.76 -44.60
C ASP A 11 9.52 -3.68 -43.13
N LEU A 12 8.96 -4.75 -42.54
CA LEU A 12 8.65 -4.82 -41.11
C LEU A 12 9.92 -4.80 -40.25
N VAL A 13 10.94 -5.60 -40.63
CA VAL A 13 12.25 -5.62 -39.96
C VAL A 13 12.95 -4.28 -40.07
N ALA A 14 12.99 -3.68 -41.27
CA ALA A 14 13.55 -2.34 -41.45
C ALA A 14 12.75 -1.26 -40.68
N ASN A 15 11.44 -1.44 -40.48
CA ASN A 15 10.59 -0.53 -39.70
C ASN A 15 10.74 -0.71 -38.18
N ILE A 16 10.98 -1.95 -37.70
CA ILE A 16 11.31 -2.25 -36.29
C ILE A 16 12.66 -1.59 -35.95
N ILE A 17 13.67 -1.80 -36.79
CA ILE A 17 15.01 -1.19 -36.67
C ILE A 17 14.94 0.35 -36.70
N HIS A 18 13.91 0.95 -37.32
CA HIS A 18 13.77 2.41 -37.51
C HIS A 18 12.73 3.08 -36.57
N ALA A 19 12.07 2.36 -35.66
CA ALA A 19 11.14 2.92 -34.66
C ALA A 19 10.17 4.03 -35.19
N ARG A 20 9.41 3.76 -36.26
CA ARG A 20 8.21 4.55 -36.61
C ARG A 20 6.94 3.69 -36.52
N PRO A 21 6.36 3.47 -35.32
CA PRO A 21 5.16 2.64 -35.18
C PRO A 21 3.89 3.31 -35.73
N TRP A 22 3.90 4.62 -35.98
CA TRP A 22 2.65 5.36 -36.27
C TRP A 22 2.15 5.20 -37.70
N ASN A 23 2.91 4.55 -38.58
CA ASN A 23 2.52 4.32 -39.97
C ASN A 23 2.28 2.83 -40.29
N THR A 24 2.57 1.93 -39.36
CA THR A 24 2.42 0.48 -39.56
C THR A 24 1.01 -0.04 -39.30
N TYR A 25 0.13 0.76 -38.67
CA TYR A 25 -1.29 0.44 -38.53
C TYR A 25 -2.19 1.67 -38.68
N ASN A 26 -2.63 1.96 -39.89
CA ASN A 26 -4.02 2.38 -40.02
C ASN A 26 -4.85 1.10 -39.95
N SER A 27 -5.76 0.99 -38.98
CA SER A 27 -6.80 -0.05 -39.00
C SER A 27 -7.42 -0.09 -40.40
N MET A 28 -7.34 -1.23 -41.10
CA MET A 28 -8.08 -1.37 -42.34
C MET A 28 -9.57 -1.22 -42.00
N ALA A 29 -10.22 -0.20 -42.58
CA ALA A 29 -11.65 -0.03 -42.39
C ALA A 29 -12.38 -1.30 -42.84
N ALA A 30 -13.46 -1.68 -42.15
CA ALA A 30 -14.26 -2.87 -42.43
C ALA A 30 -14.83 -2.98 -43.87
N SER A 31 -14.67 -1.92 -44.69
CA SER A 31 -15.02 -1.89 -46.11
C SER A 31 -13.89 -2.31 -47.08
N GLY A 32 -12.67 -2.53 -46.60
CA GLY A 32 -11.50 -2.79 -47.44
C GLY A 32 -10.89 -1.50 -48.02
N ALA A 33 -9.54 -1.47 -48.01
CA ALA A 33 -8.68 -0.63 -48.86
C ALA A 33 -8.88 0.90 -48.85
N VAL A 34 -8.72 1.59 -47.70
CA VAL A 34 -8.34 3.02 -47.76
C VAL A 34 -6.82 3.13 -47.70
N GLY A 35 -6.20 3.30 -48.86
CA GLY A 35 -4.78 3.67 -49.00
C GLY A 35 -3.95 2.76 -49.92
N ILE A 36 -4.45 1.58 -50.28
CA ILE A 36 -3.74 0.61 -51.10
C ILE A 36 -4.30 0.67 -52.52
N ASN A 37 -3.75 1.59 -53.31
CA ASN A 37 -4.01 1.86 -54.73
C ASN A 37 -5.48 1.70 -55.20
N ALA A 38 -6.29 2.75 -55.02
CA ALA A 38 -7.67 2.83 -55.52
C ALA A 38 -7.81 2.53 -57.03
N ASP A 39 -6.73 2.58 -57.80
CA ASP A 39 -6.74 2.25 -59.22
C ASP A 39 -6.94 0.74 -59.47
N TRP A 40 -6.55 -0.14 -58.55
CA TRP A 40 -6.78 -1.61 -58.66
C TRP A 40 -8.28 -1.96 -58.59
N GLU A 41 -8.98 -1.48 -57.56
CA GLU A 41 -10.43 -1.71 -57.40
C GLU A 41 -11.24 -1.15 -58.57
N ASN A 42 -10.72 -0.11 -59.22
CA ASN A 42 -11.33 0.56 -60.35
C ASN A 42 -10.89 0.03 -61.73
N ASN A 43 -10.02 -0.99 -61.80
CA ASN A 43 -9.40 -1.50 -63.04
C ASN A 43 -8.67 -0.41 -63.86
N GLN A 44 -7.93 0.47 -63.20
CA GLN A 44 -7.24 1.63 -63.78
C GLN A 44 -5.70 1.56 -63.68
N ALA A 45 -5.12 0.50 -63.10
CA ALA A 45 -3.67 0.35 -63.00
C ALA A 45 -3.01 0.16 -64.38
N GLU A 46 -2.12 1.08 -64.78
CA GLU A 46 -1.40 1.04 -66.06
C GLU A 46 -0.18 0.08 -66.06
N SER A 47 0.30 -0.32 -64.88
CA SER A 47 1.37 -1.29 -64.66
C SER A 47 1.04 -2.15 -63.46
N TRP A 48 1.31 -3.46 -63.54
CA TRP A 48 0.97 -4.40 -62.48
C TRP A 48 2.17 -5.28 -62.12
N TYR A 49 3.13 -4.71 -61.41
CA TYR A 49 4.29 -5.48 -61.00
C TYR A 49 5.04 -4.81 -59.85
N ILE A 50 5.58 -5.60 -58.92
CA ILE A 50 6.28 -5.24 -57.67
C ILE A 50 5.36 -4.81 -56.53
N GLU A 51 4.49 -3.81 -56.72
CA GLU A 51 3.69 -3.26 -55.62
C GLU A 51 2.57 -4.22 -55.14
N ALA A 52 1.97 -4.99 -56.07
CA ALA A 52 0.90 -5.94 -55.77
C ALA A 52 1.37 -7.17 -54.97
N GLN A 53 2.64 -7.57 -55.11
CA GLN A 53 3.22 -8.72 -54.40
C GLN A 53 3.42 -8.39 -52.93
N ARG A 54 4.07 -7.26 -52.66
CA ARG A 54 4.38 -6.82 -51.30
C ARG A 54 3.09 -6.57 -50.51
N GLN A 55 2.13 -5.86 -51.09
CA GLN A 55 0.92 -5.44 -50.36
C GLN A 55 -0.03 -6.61 -50.05
N SER A 56 -0.12 -7.59 -50.94
CA SER A 56 -0.96 -8.77 -50.71
C SER A 56 -0.36 -9.71 -49.67
N GLU A 57 0.95 -9.93 -49.74
CA GLU A 57 1.71 -10.73 -48.77
C GLU A 57 1.74 -10.05 -47.39
N GLU A 58 1.97 -8.74 -47.32
CA GLU A 58 1.89 -7.95 -46.08
C GLU A 58 0.50 -8.05 -45.43
N ALA A 59 -0.58 -7.91 -46.20
CA ALA A 59 -1.94 -8.00 -45.69
C ALA A 59 -2.27 -9.40 -45.15
N ILE A 60 -1.82 -10.47 -45.84
CA ILE A 60 -2.00 -11.85 -45.38
C ILE A 60 -1.18 -12.10 -44.11
N ILE A 61 0.11 -11.77 -44.10
CA ILE A 61 0.99 -11.99 -42.95
C ILE A 61 0.49 -11.19 -41.74
N SER A 62 0.17 -9.91 -41.92
CA SER A 62 -0.41 -9.05 -40.88
C SER A 62 -1.72 -9.63 -40.34
N GLY A 63 -2.61 -10.08 -41.23
CA GLY A 63 -3.86 -10.72 -40.82
C GLY A 63 -3.64 -12.02 -40.05
N LEU A 64 -2.63 -12.82 -40.40
CA LEU A 64 -2.25 -14.02 -39.65
C LEU A 64 -1.69 -13.69 -38.26
N ILE A 65 -0.85 -12.65 -38.13
CA ILE A 65 -0.27 -12.22 -36.85
C ILE A 65 -1.34 -11.66 -35.90
N ASN A 66 -2.31 -10.90 -36.43
CA ASN A 66 -3.29 -10.16 -35.63
C ASN A 66 -4.66 -10.82 -35.57
N GLU A 67 -4.78 -12.03 -36.11
CA GLU A 67 -6.06 -12.73 -36.25
C GLU A 67 -7.12 -11.91 -37.03
N ASP A 68 -6.69 -11.06 -37.95
CA ASP A 68 -7.55 -10.22 -38.80
C ASP A 68 -7.89 -10.92 -40.12
N GLN A 69 -9.03 -11.62 -40.10
CA GLN A 69 -9.58 -12.30 -41.27
C GLN A 69 -9.83 -11.35 -42.46
N ALA A 70 -10.22 -10.09 -42.21
CA ALA A 70 -10.52 -9.16 -43.29
C ALA A 70 -9.26 -8.75 -44.05
N ALA A 71 -8.12 -8.63 -43.36
CA ALA A 71 -6.82 -8.41 -43.98
C ALA A 71 -6.38 -9.61 -44.85
N ILE A 72 -6.57 -10.85 -44.35
CA ILE A 72 -6.29 -12.08 -45.13
C ILE A 72 -7.14 -12.13 -46.41
N GLU A 73 -8.44 -11.86 -46.30
CA GLU A 73 -9.35 -11.85 -47.45
C GLU A 73 -9.04 -10.73 -48.45
N ALA A 74 -8.57 -9.58 -47.98
CA ALA A 74 -8.13 -8.49 -48.86
C ALA A 74 -6.89 -8.89 -49.66
N GLY A 75 -5.89 -9.49 -49.02
CA GLY A 75 -4.69 -9.97 -49.71
C GLY A 75 -5.01 -11.06 -50.74
N LEU A 76 -5.89 -12.02 -50.42
CA LEU A 76 -6.31 -13.06 -51.38
C LEU A 76 -7.01 -12.48 -52.62
N LYS A 77 -7.85 -11.45 -52.47
CA LYS A 77 -8.48 -10.77 -53.63
C LYS A 77 -7.45 -10.12 -54.56
N MET A 78 -6.36 -9.60 -54.00
CA MET A 78 -5.25 -9.04 -54.79
C MET A 78 -4.52 -10.13 -55.57
N LEU A 79 -4.29 -11.30 -54.96
CA LEU A 79 -3.71 -12.46 -55.65
C LEU A 79 -4.59 -12.94 -56.81
N ASP A 80 -5.91 -13.01 -56.61
CA ASP A 80 -6.87 -13.38 -57.65
C ASP A 80 -6.81 -12.47 -58.87
N TRP A 81 -6.67 -11.16 -58.65
CA TRP A 81 -6.53 -10.20 -59.73
C TRP A 81 -5.21 -10.37 -60.47
N GLY A 82 -4.10 -10.64 -59.78
CA GLY A 82 -2.81 -10.93 -60.41
C GLY A 82 -2.89 -12.16 -61.32
N PHE A 83 -3.49 -13.25 -60.85
CA PHE A 83 -3.71 -14.45 -61.67
C PHE A 83 -4.69 -14.24 -62.83
N ALA A 84 -5.57 -13.23 -62.78
CA ALA A 84 -6.40 -12.88 -63.92
C ALA A 84 -5.59 -12.34 -65.11
N GLN A 85 -4.33 -11.94 -64.89
CA GLN A 85 -3.39 -11.51 -65.92
C GLN A 85 -2.48 -12.65 -66.42
N GLN A 86 -2.62 -13.86 -65.90
CA GLN A 86 -1.84 -15.02 -66.34
C GLN A 86 -2.20 -15.38 -67.79
N SER A 87 -1.21 -15.47 -68.66
CA SER A 87 -1.40 -15.91 -70.04
C SER A 87 -1.60 -17.43 -70.10
N ALA A 88 -2.14 -17.92 -71.21
CA ALA A 88 -2.48 -19.33 -71.38
C ALA A 88 -1.25 -20.27 -71.40
N ASP A 89 -0.05 -19.73 -71.57
CA ASP A 89 1.22 -20.47 -71.50
C ASP A 89 1.82 -20.48 -70.07
N GLY A 90 1.16 -19.85 -69.10
CA GLY A 90 1.54 -19.83 -67.68
C GLY A 90 2.31 -18.59 -67.23
N GLY A 91 2.85 -17.82 -68.18
CA GLY A 91 3.58 -16.58 -67.89
C GLY A 91 2.68 -15.39 -67.55
N PHE A 92 3.30 -14.25 -67.24
CA PHE A 92 2.61 -12.99 -66.95
C PHE A 92 3.08 -11.88 -67.89
N GLU A 93 2.22 -11.48 -68.82
CA GLU A 93 2.50 -10.42 -69.79
C GLU A 93 2.20 -9.01 -69.22
N GLY A 94 2.80 -7.98 -69.82
CA GLY A 94 2.54 -6.58 -69.45
C GLY A 94 3.36 -6.01 -68.29
N THR A 95 4.37 -6.74 -67.82
CA THR A 95 5.18 -6.43 -66.62
C THR A 95 6.60 -5.91 -66.89
N GLY A 96 6.96 -5.71 -68.17
CA GLY A 96 8.30 -5.28 -68.59
C GLY A 96 9.32 -6.43 -68.64
N ASP A 97 9.55 -7.13 -67.53
CA ASP A 97 10.38 -8.34 -67.43
C ASP A 97 9.53 -9.52 -66.96
N ALA A 98 8.86 -10.21 -67.90
CA ALA A 98 7.93 -11.28 -67.58
C ALA A 98 8.56 -12.44 -66.79
N PHE A 99 9.86 -12.70 -66.98
CA PHE A 99 10.55 -13.80 -66.30
C PHE A 99 10.77 -13.49 -64.82
N HIS A 100 11.39 -12.35 -64.52
CA HIS A 100 11.57 -11.88 -63.15
C HIS A 100 10.19 -11.68 -62.49
N SER A 101 9.21 -11.24 -63.27
CA SER A 101 7.87 -10.95 -62.76
C SER A 101 7.07 -12.12 -62.31
N THR A 102 7.11 -13.16 -63.13
CA THR A 102 6.50 -14.43 -62.80
C THR A 102 7.16 -15.01 -61.55
N ALA A 103 8.50 -14.97 -61.46
CA ALA A 103 9.23 -15.54 -60.32
C ALA A 103 8.84 -14.88 -58.98
N LEU A 104 8.84 -13.55 -58.89
CA LEU A 104 8.44 -12.87 -57.65
C LEU A 104 6.98 -13.09 -57.29
N PHE A 105 6.09 -13.15 -58.29
CA PHE A 105 4.65 -13.33 -58.02
C PHE A 105 4.37 -14.74 -57.52
N VAL A 106 4.92 -15.75 -58.20
CA VAL A 106 4.82 -17.16 -57.80
C VAL A 106 5.43 -17.38 -56.42
N HIS A 107 6.58 -16.76 -56.14
CA HIS A 107 7.19 -16.79 -54.81
C HIS A 107 6.24 -16.29 -53.72
N ALA A 108 5.76 -15.04 -53.84
CA ALA A 108 4.91 -14.40 -52.84
C ALA A 108 3.59 -15.17 -52.63
N VAL A 109 2.95 -15.64 -53.71
CA VAL A 109 1.73 -16.45 -53.63
C VAL A 109 2.01 -17.78 -52.93
N ALA A 110 3.00 -18.54 -53.39
CA ALA A 110 3.28 -19.87 -52.83
C ALA A 110 3.62 -19.78 -51.33
N ARG A 111 4.44 -18.80 -50.94
CA ARG A 111 4.75 -18.52 -49.54
C ARG A 111 3.50 -18.16 -48.73
N SER A 112 2.72 -17.18 -49.19
CA SER A 112 1.51 -16.74 -48.49
C SER A 112 0.54 -17.89 -48.24
N LEU A 113 0.36 -18.78 -49.22
CA LEU A 113 -0.51 -19.95 -49.09
C LEU A 113 0.05 -21.01 -48.14
N LEU A 114 1.37 -21.26 -48.15
CA LEU A 114 2.03 -22.15 -47.18
C LEU A 114 1.91 -21.61 -45.75
N LEU A 115 2.01 -20.30 -45.56
CA LEU A 115 1.80 -19.66 -44.25
C LEU A 115 0.34 -19.82 -43.78
N ILE A 116 -0.64 -19.63 -44.67
CA ILE A 116 -2.04 -19.90 -44.34
C ILE A 116 -2.24 -21.39 -44.01
N GLU A 117 -1.65 -22.31 -44.78
CA GLU A 117 -1.71 -23.77 -44.54
C GLU A 117 -1.07 -24.17 -43.20
N GLY A 118 -0.05 -23.46 -42.75
CA GLY A 118 0.62 -23.64 -41.46
C GLY A 118 -0.04 -22.95 -40.27
N SER A 119 -1.07 -22.13 -40.49
CA SER A 119 -1.72 -21.31 -39.46
C SER A 119 -3.02 -21.93 -38.89
N SER A 120 -3.61 -21.26 -37.89
CA SER A 120 -4.95 -21.56 -37.38
C SER A 120 -6.06 -21.46 -38.43
N TYR A 121 -5.82 -20.76 -39.55
CA TYR A 121 -6.76 -20.59 -40.66
C TYR A 121 -6.70 -21.67 -41.75
N SER A 122 -5.80 -22.65 -41.62
CA SER A 122 -5.56 -23.70 -42.62
C SER A 122 -6.84 -24.41 -43.11
N GLN A 123 -7.72 -24.84 -42.20
CA GLN A 123 -8.96 -25.52 -42.55
C GLN A 123 -9.97 -24.61 -43.24
N GLN A 124 -9.99 -23.32 -42.88
CA GLN A 124 -10.93 -22.34 -43.42
C GLN A 124 -10.62 -21.99 -44.89
N TYR A 125 -9.34 -21.94 -45.26
CA TYR A 125 -8.90 -21.58 -46.61
C TYR A 125 -8.45 -22.78 -47.45
N ALA A 126 -8.70 -24.03 -47.03
CA ALA A 126 -8.26 -25.23 -47.73
C ALA A 126 -8.73 -25.27 -49.21
N ASP A 127 -9.99 -24.94 -49.48
CA ASP A 127 -10.54 -24.90 -50.85
C ASP A 127 -9.91 -23.79 -51.70
N VAL A 128 -9.54 -22.67 -51.07
CA VAL A 128 -8.87 -21.54 -51.73
C VAL A 128 -7.44 -21.94 -52.10
N ILE A 129 -6.71 -22.53 -51.16
CA ILE A 129 -5.34 -23.03 -51.36
C ILE A 129 -5.32 -24.03 -52.52
N GLU A 130 -6.25 -24.99 -52.55
CA GLU A 130 -6.32 -25.99 -53.61
C GLU A 130 -6.57 -25.36 -54.99
N ALA A 131 -7.39 -24.32 -55.08
CA ALA A 131 -7.64 -23.61 -56.34
C ALA A 131 -6.41 -22.86 -56.88
N TYR A 132 -5.48 -22.43 -56.02
CA TYR A 132 -4.25 -21.76 -56.45
C TYR A 132 -3.16 -22.73 -56.92
N LYS A 133 -3.15 -23.99 -56.45
CA LYS A 133 -2.13 -24.98 -56.80
C LYS A 133 -2.01 -25.20 -58.30
N GLU A 134 -3.14 -25.25 -59.03
CA GLU A 134 -3.15 -25.40 -60.49
C GLU A 134 -2.49 -24.19 -61.18
N LYS A 135 -2.91 -22.97 -60.81
CA LYS A 135 -2.38 -21.73 -61.38
C LYS A 135 -0.88 -21.54 -61.13
N LEU A 136 -0.42 -21.90 -59.93
CA LEU A 136 1.00 -21.89 -59.56
C LEU A 136 1.80 -22.94 -60.34
N THR A 137 1.23 -24.13 -60.54
CA THR A 137 1.87 -25.19 -61.33
C THR A 137 2.08 -24.74 -62.77
N ASP A 138 1.08 -24.07 -63.37
CA ASP A 138 1.20 -23.54 -64.74
C ASP A 138 2.28 -22.46 -64.84
N ALA A 139 2.37 -21.54 -63.87
CA ALA A 139 3.40 -20.52 -63.84
C ALA A 139 4.81 -21.10 -63.61
N ALA A 140 4.94 -22.08 -62.71
CA ALA A 140 6.19 -22.78 -62.46
C ALA A 140 6.64 -23.57 -63.71
N ALA A 141 5.72 -24.24 -64.39
CA ALA A 141 5.97 -24.96 -65.63
C ALA A 141 6.47 -24.04 -66.76
N TRP A 142 5.97 -22.80 -66.82
CA TRP A 142 6.47 -21.79 -67.75
C TRP A 142 7.92 -21.40 -67.48
N MET A 143 8.28 -21.14 -66.21
CA MET A 143 9.65 -20.72 -65.83
C MET A 143 10.73 -21.78 -66.09
N ILE A 144 10.37 -23.07 -66.09
CA ILE A 144 11.32 -24.17 -66.35
C ILE A 144 11.47 -24.52 -67.83
N GLN A 145 10.74 -23.86 -68.74
CA GLN A 145 10.94 -24.07 -70.17
C GLN A 145 12.35 -23.63 -70.57
N PRO A 146 13.13 -24.44 -71.30
CA PRO A 146 14.52 -24.11 -71.62
C PRO A 146 14.70 -22.75 -72.27
N GLU A 147 13.84 -22.38 -73.22
CA GLU A 147 13.90 -21.09 -73.91
C GLU A 147 13.54 -19.91 -73.00
N VAL A 148 12.62 -20.11 -72.05
CA VAL A 148 12.22 -19.10 -71.04
C VAL A 148 13.35 -18.90 -70.04
N TRP A 149 13.91 -19.98 -69.50
CA TRP A 149 15.03 -19.95 -68.57
C TRP A 149 16.24 -19.25 -69.19
N GLU A 150 16.71 -19.70 -70.36
CA GLU A 150 17.88 -19.14 -71.04
C GLU A 150 17.69 -17.65 -71.36
N THR A 151 16.52 -17.24 -71.82
CA THR A 151 16.23 -15.83 -72.11
C THR A 151 16.13 -15.00 -70.83
N GLY A 152 15.50 -15.56 -69.79
CA GLY A 152 15.26 -14.88 -68.52
C GLY A 152 16.53 -14.58 -67.73
N ILE A 153 17.45 -15.54 -67.68
CA ILE A 153 18.74 -15.39 -66.99
C ILE A 153 19.76 -14.57 -67.78
N SER A 154 19.60 -14.49 -69.12
CA SER A 154 20.47 -13.70 -70.00
C SER A 154 20.00 -12.24 -70.15
N HIS A 155 18.78 -11.92 -69.74
CA HIS A 155 18.34 -10.53 -69.73
C HIS A 155 19.11 -9.75 -68.65
N ASN A 156 19.95 -8.81 -69.09
CA ASN A 156 20.88 -7.98 -68.29
C ASN A 156 22.10 -8.69 -67.65
N GLU A 157 22.72 -9.65 -68.35
CA GLU A 157 23.82 -10.53 -67.90
C GLU A 157 24.97 -9.94 -67.03
N PRO A 158 25.58 -10.74 -66.11
CA PRO A 158 25.05 -11.92 -65.40
C PRO A 158 24.61 -11.58 -63.96
N TYR A 159 23.43 -12.06 -63.56
CA TYR A 159 22.82 -11.80 -62.25
C TYR A 159 22.47 -13.11 -61.51
N THR A 160 22.96 -13.28 -60.29
CA THR A 160 22.66 -14.41 -59.38
C THR A 160 21.27 -14.31 -58.74
N HIS A 161 20.78 -13.11 -58.41
CA HIS A 161 19.47 -12.93 -57.74
C HIS A 161 18.31 -13.56 -58.52
N ARG A 162 18.34 -13.45 -59.86
CA ARG A 162 17.32 -14.03 -60.76
C ARG A 162 17.24 -15.56 -60.63
N ARG A 163 18.36 -16.21 -60.33
CA ARG A 163 18.44 -17.66 -60.18
C ARG A 163 17.91 -18.07 -58.81
N TYR A 164 18.31 -17.35 -57.77
CA TYR A 164 17.86 -17.59 -56.40
C TYR A 164 16.35 -17.40 -56.24
N VAL A 165 15.79 -16.29 -56.74
CA VAL A 165 14.33 -16.05 -56.65
C VAL A 165 13.51 -17.12 -57.39
N VAL A 166 13.96 -17.57 -58.57
CA VAL A 166 13.29 -18.65 -59.30
C VAL A 166 13.43 -19.98 -58.57
N ALA A 167 14.62 -20.30 -58.07
CA ALA A 167 14.84 -21.52 -57.30
C ALA A 167 13.90 -21.58 -56.08
N THR A 168 13.83 -20.50 -55.30
CA THR A 168 12.94 -20.40 -54.13
C THR A 168 11.46 -20.50 -54.54
N ALA A 169 11.05 -19.82 -55.61
CA ALA A 169 9.67 -19.90 -56.12
C ALA A 169 9.27 -21.33 -56.53
N LEU A 170 10.16 -22.05 -57.23
CA LEU A 170 9.96 -23.44 -57.64
C LEU A 170 9.94 -24.39 -56.43
N GLY A 171 10.84 -24.18 -55.46
CA GLY A 171 10.90 -24.95 -54.22
C GLY A 171 9.62 -24.82 -53.39
N LEU A 172 9.11 -23.60 -53.22
CA LEU A 172 7.87 -23.32 -52.47
C LEU A 172 6.66 -23.92 -53.21
N THR A 173 6.63 -23.77 -54.54
CA THR A 173 5.58 -24.39 -55.36
C THR A 173 5.61 -25.91 -55.24
N ASN A 174 6.79 -26.54 -55.18
CA ASN A 174 6.91 -27.97 -54.89
C ASN A 174 6.36 -28.32 -53.50
N GLN A 175 6.71 -27.57 -52.44
CA GLN A 175 6.18 -27.83 -51.10
C GLN A 175 4.65 -27.79 -51.07
N LEU A 176 4.04 -26.82 -51.77
CA LEU A 176 2.60 -26.65 -51.82
C LEU A 176 1.88 -27.69 -52.70
N THR A 177 2.47 -28.06 -53.85
CA THR A 177 1.81 -28.91 -54.86
C THR A 177 2.22 -30.39 -54.81
N GLY A 178 3.34 -30.70 -54.17
CA GLY A 178 3.97 -32.02 -54.19
C GLY A 178 4.67 -32.38 -55.52
N ASN A 179 4.88 -31.42 -56.43
CA ASN A 179 5.54 -31.68 -57.71
C ASN A 179 7.08 -31.69 -57.57
N SER A 180 7.65 -32.88 -57.32
CA SER A 180 9.08 -33.07 -57.09
C SER A 180 9.98 -32.65 -58.25
N GLU A 181 9.47 -32.62 -59.49
CA GLU A 181 10.25 -32.16 -60.66
C GLU A 181 10.65 -30.68 -60.51
N LEU A 182 9.78 -29.85 -59.92
CA LEU A 182 10.09 -28.43 -59.67
C LEU A 182 11.25 -28.26 -58.69
N MET A 183 11.38 -29.16 -57.70
CA MET A 183 12.50 -29.13 -56.76
C MET A 183 13.82 -29.54 -57.43
N ASP A 184 13.80 -30.46 -58.40
CA ASP A 184 15.00 -30.80 -59.16
C ASP A 184 15.50 -29.60 -59.99
N TYR A 185 14.59 -28.86 -60.63
CA TYR A 185 14.91 -27.61 -61.31
C TYR A 185 15.37 -26.51 -60.34
N ALA A 186 14.73 -26.39 -59.17
CA ALA A 186 15.14 -25.45 -58.13
C ALA A 186 16.59 -25.67 -57.71
N ARG A 187 17.00 -26.93 -57.45
CA ARG A 187 18.39 -27.28 -57.13
C ARG A 187 19.35 -26.94 -58.26
N GLN A 188 18.98 -27.24 -59.50
CA GLN A 188 19.81 -26.91 -60.66
C GLN A 188 20.04 -25.40 -60.76
N TYR A 189 18.98 -24.60 -60.64
CA TYR A 189 19.04 -23.15 -60.78
C TYR A 189 19.77 -22.48 -59.62
N LEU A 190 19.62 -23.01 -58.40
CA LEU A 190 20.40 -22.60 -57.25
C LEU A 190 21.89 -22.88 -57.46
N ALA A 191 22.25 -24.09 -57.92
CA ALA A 191 23.64 -24.45 -58.22
C ALA A 191 24.25 -23.57 -59.34
N ASP A 192 23.46 -23.23 -60.37
CA ASP A 192 23.87 -22.31 -61.42
C ASP A 192 24.16 -20.90 -60.86
N GLY A 193 23.47 -20.47 -59.80
CA GLY A 193 23.73 -19.21 -59.11
C GLY A 193 25.00 -19.24 -58.28
N LEU A 194 25.15 -20.29 -57.46
CA LEU A 194 26.34 -20.50 -56.62
C LEU A 194 27.64 -20.55 -57.44
N ALA A 195 27.59 -21.17 -58.62
CA ALA A 195 28.73 -21.29 -59.53
C ALA A 195 29.22 -19.94 -60.10
N LEU A 196 28.45 -18.86 -59.97
CA LEU A 196 28.80 -17.53 -60.45
C LEU A 196 29.50 -16.66 -59.41
N GLN A 197 29.44 -16.99 -58.11
CA GLN A 197 30.10 -16.20 -57.06
C GLN A 197 31.62 -16.23 -57.26
N GLN A 198 32.23 -15.05 -57.22
CA GLN A 198 33.68 -14.91 -57.31
C GLN A 198 34.36 -15.31 -55.99
N SER A 199 35.66 -15.61 -56.06
CA SER A 199 36.42 -16.12 -54.89
C SER A 199 36.53 -15.14 -53.72
N ASP A 200 36.29 -13.85 -53.96
CA ASP A 200 36.30 -12.77 -52.96
C ASP A 200 34.91 -12.46 -52.39
N GLY A 201 33.90 -13.28 -52.71
CA GLY A 201 32.52 -13.16 -52.20
C GLY A 201 31.59 -12.32 -53.08
N VAL A 202 32.10 -11.71 -54.15
CA VAL A 202 31.30 -10.93 -55.11
C VAL A 202 30.34 -11.82 -55.88
N ASN A 203 29.05 -11.50 -55.82
CA ASN A 203 28.07 -11.95 -56.80
C ASN A 203 28.19 -11.02 -58.02
N PRO A 204 28.35 -11.53 -59.25
CA PRO A 204 28.72 -10.73 -60.42
C PRO A 204 27.60 -9.83 -60.96
N GLU A 205 26.71 -9.35 -60.09
CA GLU A 205 25.61 -8.48 -60.43
C GLU A 205 26.11 -7.14 -61.00
N LEU A 206 25.63 -6.74 -62.18
CA LEU A 206 26.10 -5.53 -62.89
C LEU A 206 27.63 -5.55 -63.10
N GLY A 207 28.23 -6.73 -63.18
CA GLY A 207 29.67 -6.91 -63.30
C GLY A 207 30.41 -7.06 -61.97
N GLY A 208 29.72 -7.09 -60.82
CA GLY A 208 30.28 -7.44 -59.52
C GLY A 208 30.78 -6.26 -58.68
N TYR A 209 30.22 -5.07 -58.87
CA TYR A 209 30.68 -3.85 -58.20
C TYR A 209 29.58 -3.09 -57.45
N ASP A 210 28.32 -3.53 -57.54
CA ASP A 210 27.17 -2.84 -56.94
C ASP A 210 26.80 -3.46 -55.59
N SER A 211 27.01 -2.69 -54.52
CA SER A 211 26.73 -3.10 -53.14
C SER A 211 25.24 -3.36 -52.90
N SER A 212 24.35 -2.64 -53.58
CA SER A 212 22.91 -2.85 -53.42
C SER A 212 22.45 -4.13 -54.12
N TYR A 213 22.87 -4.37 -55.36
CA TYR A 213 22.51 -5.61 -56.07
C TYR A 213 23.19 -6.85 -55.50
N GLN A 214 24.38 -6.73 -54.91
CA GLN A 214 25.00 -7.80 -54.13
C GLN A 214 24.04 -8.30 -53.04
N MET A 215 23.45 -7.35 -52.29
CA MET A 215 22.54 -7.66 -51.19
C MET A 215 21.16 -8.12 -51.65
N VAL A 216 20.71 -7.74 -52.86
CA VAL A 216 19.53 -8.36 -53.49
C VAL A 216 19.73 -9.87 -53.66
N GLY A 217 20.92 -10.31 -54.09
CA GLY A 217 21.27 -11.73 -54.15
C GLY A 217 21.23 -12.42 -52.79
N VAL A 218 21.72 -11.74 -51.74
CA VAL A 218 21.66 -12.22 -50.35
C VAL A 218 20.22 -12.39 -49.86
N VAL A 219 19.34 -11.41 -50.09
CA VAL A 219 17.93 -11.49 -49.66
C VAL A 219 17.24 -12.75 -50.22
N TYR A 220 17.34 -13.00 -51.53
CA TYR A 220 16.68 -14.16 -52.14
C TYR A 220 17.36 -15.49 -51.80
N ALA A 221 18.68 -15.50 -51.60
CA ALA A 221 19.38 -16.69 -51.15
C ALA A 221 19.06 -17.02 -49.69
N ALA A 222 18.94 -16.01 -48.83
CA ALA A 222 18.58 -16.18 -47.43
C ALA A 222 17.17 -16.76 -47.28
N GLN A 223 16.23 -16.39 -48.16
CA GLN A 223 14.90 -17.00 -48.23
C GLN A 223 14.97 -18.51 -48.50
N TRP A 224 15.89 -18.97 -49.36
CA TRP A 224 16.11 -20.40 -49.55
C TRP A 224 16.53 -21.09 -48.25
N VAL A 225 17.42 -20.46 -47.47
CA VAL A 225 17.89 -21.00 -46.19
C VAL A 225 16.73 -21.09 -45.18
N SER A 226 15.89 -20.05 -45.10
CA SER A 226 14.70 -20.04 -44.24
C SER A 226 13.71 -21.16 -44.61
N TYR A 227 13.38 -21.31 -45.90
CA TYR A 227 12.32 -22.25 -46.32
C TYR A 227 12.79 -23.70 -46.52
N PHE A 228 14.08 -23.91 -46.77
CA PHE A 228 14.66 -25.21 -47.08
C PHE A 228 15.91 -25.50 -46.25
N PRO A 229 15.86 -25.41 -44.90
CA PRO A 229 17.03 -25.58 -44.04
C PRO A 229 17.70 -26.96 -44.18
N GLU A 230 16.91 -27.99 -44.55
CA GLU A 230 17.37 -29.38 -44.69
C GLU A 230 17.79 -29.78 -46.12
N GLU A 231 17.64 -28.91 -47.13
CA GLU A 231 18.02 -29.24 -48.51
C GLU A 231 19.54 -29.28 -48.69
N ALA A 232 20.00 -30.16 -49.60
CA ALA A 232 21.42 -30.53 -49.69
C ALA A 232 22.36 -29.36 -50.04
N LEU A 233 21.88 -28.36 -50.78
CA LEU A 233 22.67 -27.19 -51.19
C LEU A 233 22.62 -26.05 -50.17
N THR A 234 21.80 -26.14 -49.12
CA THR A 234 21.57 -25.01 -48.18
C THR A 234 22.85 -24.60 -47.44
N ALA A 235 23.72 -25.55 -47.09
CA ALA A 235 25.02 -25.23 -46.50
C ALA A 235 25.94 -24.42 -47.46
N GLU A 236 25.88 -24.71 -48.76
CA GLU A 236 26.64 -23.98 -49.78
C GLU A 236 26.04 -22.58 -50.02
N VAL A 237 24.73 -22.43 -49.86
CA VAL A 237 24.04 -21.14 -49.88
C VAL A 237 24.43 -20.27 -48.67
N ILE A 238 24.46 -20.84 -47.46
CA ILE A 238 24.95 -20.14 -46.25
C ILE A 238 26.38 -19.64 -46.48
N GLU A 239 27.28 -20.51 -46.97
CA GLU A 239 28.66 -20.11 -47.25
C GLU A 239 28.75 -18.99 -48.30
N MET A 240 27.88 -19.01 -49.31
CA MET A 240 27.77 -17.93 -50.30
C MET A 240 27.31 -16.62 -49.66
N ILE A 241 26.28 -16.66 -48.80
CA ILE A 241 25.76 -15.48 -48.10
C ILE A 241 26.82 -14.89 -47.17
N ASP A 242 27.49 -15.71 -46.35
CA ASP A 242 28.51 -15.25 -45.42
C ASP A 242 29.66 -14.55 -46.16
N LYS A 243 30.08 -15.08 -47.31
CA LYS A 243 31.08 -14.43 -48.17
C LYS A 243 30.60 -13.11 -48.74
N ALA A 244 29.33 -13.04 -49.16
CA ALA A 244 28.72 -11.83 -49.70
C ALA A 244 28.60 -10.74 -48.62
N ILE A 245 28.21 -11.11 -47.40
CA ILE A 245 28.10 -10.22 -46.25
C ILE A 245 29.45 -9.76 -45.76
N ALA A 246 30.43 -10.66 -45.63
CA ALA A 246 31.80 -10.28 -45.28
C ALA A 246 32.37 -9.28 -46.29
N TRP A 247 32.11 -9.48 -47.59
CA TRP A 247 32.47 -8.52 -48.62
C TRP A 247 31.73 -7.18 -48.45
N GLN A 248 30.44 -7.19 -48.08
CA GLN A 248 29.65 -5.98 -47.85
C GLN A 248 30.12 -5.21 -46.62
N GLN A 249 30.46 -5.89 -45.52
CA GLN A 249 30.96 -5.28 -44.29
C GLN A 249 32.27 -4.52 -44.50
N THR A 250 33.15 -4.99 -45.41
CA THR A 250 34.37 -4.21 -45.75
C THR A 250 34.07 -2.85 -46.40
N ARG A 251 32.83 -2.62 -46.80
CA ARG A 251 32.36 -1.37 -47.39
C ARG A 251 31.49 -0.55 -46.45
N ILE A 252 31.17 -1.03 -45.25
CA ILE A 252 30.41 -0.21 -44.29
C ILE A 252 31.43 0.57 -43.46
N LEU A 253 31.36 1.90 -43.51
CA LEU A 253 32.18 2.76 -42.68
C LEU A 253 31.63 2.79 -41.24
N PRO A 254 32.44 3.15 -40.22
CA PRO A 254 32.00 3.15 -38.82
C PRO A 254 30.77 4.02 -38.52
N ASN A 255 30.48 5.00 -39.37
CA ASN A 255 29.30 5.88 -39.25
C ASN A 255 28.04 5.31 -39.94
N GLY A 256 28.11 4.11 -40.52
CA GLY A 256 27.02 3.52 -41.30
C GLY A 256 26.96 3.93 -42.77
N GLU A 257 27.82 4.86 -43.20
CA GLU A 257 27.94 5.21 -44.62
C GLU A 257 28.49 4.03 -45.41
N ILE A 258 27.89 3.72 -46.56
CA ILE A 258 28.44 2.70 -47.46
C ILE A 258 29.57 3.33 -48.25
N SER A 259 30.79 2.90 -47.94
CA SER A 259 32.03 3.25 -48.62
C SER A 259 31.90 3.06 -50.12
N ILE A 260 32.22 4.14 -50.83
CA ILE A 260 32.41 4.16 -52.27
C ILE A 260 33.82 3.70 -52.67
N GLU A 261 34.73 3.43 -51.72
CA GLU A 261 36.11 3.04 -52.00
C GLU A 261 36.17 1.56 -52.42
N GLY A 262 36.72 1.29 -53.61
CA GLY A 262 36.65 -0.03 -54.24
C GLY A 262 35.45 -0.23 -55.18
N ASN A 263 34.42 0.63 -55.08
CA ASN A 263 33.42 0.84 -56.11
C ASN A 263 33.95 1.94 -57.05
N THR A 264 33.91 1.78 -58.37
CA THR A 264 34.58 2.75 -59.25
C THR A 264 33.82 4.09 -59.37
N ARG A 265 34.26 5.06 -58.55
CA ARG A 265 34.31 6.53 -58.76
C ARG A 265 33.06 7.41 -58.54
N THR A 266 33.31 8.39 -57.66
CA THR A 266 32.79 9.77 -57.47
C THR A 266 31.62 10.01 -56.53
N SER A 267 31.93 10.68 -55.40
CA SER A 267 31.11 11.70 -54.71
C SER A 267 29.61 11.41 -54.54
N GLY A 268 29.29 10.32 -53.84
CA GLY A 268 27.91 10.02 -53.43
C GLY A 268 27.04 9.39 -54.52
N GLU A 269 27.63 8.98 -55.64
CA GLU A 269 26.94 8.43 -56.80
C GLU A 269 27.61 7.11 -57.24
N GLU A 270 26.83 6.07 -57.52
CA GLU A 270 27.32 4.82 -58.10
C GLU A 270 27.31 4.94 -59.64
N ILE A 271 28.47 4.95 -60.29
CA ILE A 271 28.54 5.08 -61.76
C ILE A 271 28.60 3.70 -62.41
N LEU A 272 27.51 3.33 -63.08
CA LEU A 272 27.44 2.13 -63.93
C LEU A 272 28.45 2.22 -65.08
N ARG A 273 28.81 1.08 -65.68
CA ARG A 273 29.70 1.04 -66.86
C ARG A 273 29.10 1.72 -68.10
N SER A 274 27.79 2.01 -68.11
CA SER A 274 27.11 2.86 -69.09
C SER A 274 27.47 4.35 -68.96
N GLY A 275 28.09 4.74 -67.85
CA GLY A 275 28.35 6.14 -67.48
C GLY A 275 27.16 6.80 -66.78
N GLU A 276 26.09 6.06 -66.50
CA GLU A 276 24.95 6.55 -65.73
C GLU A 276 25.25 6.47 -64.24
N VAL A 277 24.94 7.57 -63.56
CA VAL A 277 24.89 7.68 -62.11
C VAL A 277 23.62 7.03 -61.61
N LYS A 278 23.75 6.16 -60.62
CA LYS A 278 22.65 5.59 -59.85
C LYS A 278 22.90 5.87 -58.36
N ASP A 279 21.84 6.20 -57.63
CA ASP A 279 21.93 6.26 -56.17
C ASP A 279 22.17 4.86 -55.59
N ILE A 280 23.06 4.75 -54.60
CA ILE A 280 23.22 3.52 -53.83
C ILE A 280 21.89 3.23 -53.15
N ASN A 281 21.25 2.10 -53.50
CA ASN A 281 20.02 1.72 -52.85
C ASN A 281 20.33 1.11 -51.47
N ASN A 282 20.53 2.00 -50.50
CA ASN A 282 20.78 1.69 -49.10
C ASN A 282 19.69 0.77 -48.50
N ARG A 283 18.45 0.80 -49.00
CA ARG A 283 17.37 -0.07 -48.53
C ARG A 283 17.70 -1.53 -48.77
N GLU A 284 18.27 -1.88 -49.92
CA GLU A 284 18.61 -3.28 -50.21
C GLU A 284 19.74 -3.79 -49.32
N ILE A 285 20.65 -2.90 -48.91
CA ILE A 285 21.75 -3.26 -48.01
C ILE A 285 21.23 -3.45 -46.59
N ILE A 286 20.42 -2.51 -46.09
CA ILE A 286 19.74 -2.65 -44.79
C ILE A 286 18.90 -3.93 -44.78
N ARG A 287 18.08 -4.16 -45.81
CA ARG A 287 17.23 -5.34 -45.94
C ARG A 287 18.04 -6.64 -45.95
N GLY A 288 19.13 -6.71 -46.71
CA GLY A 288 19.93 -7.93 -46.78
C GLY A 288 20.65 -8.25 -45.47
N LEU A 289 21.18 -7.23 -44.77
CA LEU A 289 21.81 -7.41 -43.46
C LEU A 289 20.78 -7.78 -42.39
N ALA A 290 19.69 -7.03 -42.32
CA ALA A 290 18.65 -7.24 -41.32
C ALA A 290 17.92 -8.58 -41.50
N TYR A 291 17.70 -9.01 -42.76
CA TYR A 291 17.10 -10.31 -43.04
C TYR A 291 18.05 -11.46 -42.69
N TRP A 292 19.36 -11.32 -42.95
CA TRP A 292 20.28 -12.38 -42.52
C TRP A 292 20.46 -12.40 -41.01
N ALA A 293 20.51 -11.23 -40.36
CA ALA A 293 20.49 -11.10 -38.91
C ALA A 293 19.27 -11.81 -38.31
N SER A 294 18.07 -11.63 -38.89
CA SER A 294 16.89 -12.32 -38.37
C SER A 294 16.88 -13.83 -38.60
N VAL A 295 17.48 -14.31 -39.70
CA VAL A 295 17.61 -15.75 -39.97
C VAL A 295 18.66 -16.41 -39.06
N THR A 296 19.67 -15.65 -38.62
CA THR A 296 20.84 -16.18 -37.89
C THR A 296 20.93 -15.78 -36.42
N GLU A 297 20.10 -14.82 -35.99
CA GLU A 297 20.20 -14.13 -34.69
C GLU A 297 21.58 -13.47 -34.46
N ASP A 298 22.23 -13.01 -35.54
CA ASP A 298 23.57 -12.40 -35.49
C ASP A 298 23.48 -10.89 -35.21
N GLU A 299 23.77 -10.52 -33.95
CA GLU A 299 23.76 -9.15 -33.44
C GLU A 299 24.67 -8.20 -34.23
N VAL A 300 25.79 -8.67 -34.77
CA VAL A 300 26.73 -7.83 -35.54
C VAL A 300 26.11 -7.41 -36.87
N LEU A 301 25.30 -8.29 -37.46
CA LEU A 301 24.57 -8.00 -38.69
C LEU A 301 23.38 -7.08 -38.45
N GLU A 302 22.70 -7.26 -37.32
CA GLU A 302 21.63 -6.36 -36.86
C GLU A 302 22.18 -4.95 -36.63
N GLU A 303 23.29 -4.82 -35.91
CA GLU A 303 23.99 -3.56 -35.67
C GLU A 303 24.47 -2.92 -36.99
N SER A 304 24.99 -3.73 -37.92
CA SER A 304 25.39 -3.26 -39.26
C SER A 304 24.21 -2.70 -40.04
N ALA A 305 23.04 -3.35 -39.97
CA ALA A 305 21.82 -2.87 -40.61
C ALA A 305 21.32 -1.57 -39.97
N TYR A 306 21.34 -1.49 -38.64
CA TYR A 306 20.95 -0.32 -37.86
C TYR A 306 21.84 0.89 -38.17
N ASN A 307 23.15 0.70 -38.20
CA ASN A 307 24.11 1.76 -38.53
C ASN A 307 23.88 2.34 -39.93
N VAL A 308 23.67 1.49 -40.94
CA VAL A 308 23.35 1.95 -42.29
C VAL A 308 22.01 2.68 -42.33
N ALA A 309 20.98 2.19 -41.62
CA ALA A 309 19.69 2.85 -41.54
C ALA A 309 19.78 4.25 -40.91
N ARG A 310 20.49 4.35 -39.78
CA ARG A 310 20.73 5.61 -39.07
C ARG A 310 21.41 6.65 -39.95
N PHE A 311 22.45 6.27 -40.70
CA PHE A 311 23.17 7.21 -41.58
C PHE A 311 22.27 7.80 -42.68
N TYR A 312 21.44 6.97 -43.33
CA TYR A 312 20.68 7.39 -44.51
C TYR A 312 19.27 7.91 -44.21
N TYR A 313 18.72 7.67 -43.02
CA TYR A 313 17.32 8.00 -42.69
C TYR A 313 17.13 8.89 -41.46
N SER A 314 18.19 9.29 -40.75
CA SER A 314 18.08 10.27 -39.66
C SER A 314 18.12 11.73 -40.19
N ASP A 315 17.05 12.49 -39.92
CA ASP A 315 17.05 13.96 -40.06
C ASP A 315 17.49 14.67 -38.76
N ASP A 316 17.83 13.89 -37.73
CA ASP A 316 18.14 14.35 -36.39
C ASP A 316 19.36 13.61 -35.84
N LEU A 317 20.46 14.35 -35.65
CA LEU A 317 21.72 13.84 -35.09
C LEU A 317 21.73 13.87 -33.55
N SER A 318 20.62 14.25 -32.89
CA SER A 318 20.49 14.29 -31.42
C SER A 318 20.00 12.98 -30.79
N LEU A 319 19.57 12.01 -31.60
CA LEU A 319 19.26 10.65 -31.13
C LEU A 319 20.52 9.76 -31.21
N MET A 320 21.40 9.89 -30.23
CA MET A 320 22.33 8.83 -29.88
C MET A 320 21.91 8.21 -28.53
N PRO A 321 21.12 7.13 -28.50
CA PRO A 321 21.23 6.17 -27.42
C PRO A 321 22.56 5.43 -27.63
N ALA A 322 23.47 5.56 -26.68
CA ALA A 322 24.57 4.62 -26.54
C ALA A 322 23.96 3.35 -25.92
N LEU A 323 23.85 2.28 -26.70
CA LEU A 323 23.63 0.93 -26.17
C LEU A 323 25.02 0.32 -26.03
N TYR A 324 25.69 0.57 -24.91
CA TYR A 324 26.85 -0.22 -24.50
C TYR A 324 26.51 -0.91 -23.18
N PRO A 325 26.89 -2.18 -23.00
CA PRO A 325 26.97 -2.75 -21.67
C PRO A 325 28.19 -2.17 -20.92
N GLY A 326 27.95 -1.57 -19.75
CA GLY A 326 28.95 -1.13 -18.76
C GLY A 326 28.77 0.32 -18.29
N ASP A 327 29.37 0.65 -17.14
CA ASP A 327 29.27 1.96 -16.47
C ASP A 327 29.54 3.17 -17.40
N ASP A 328 28.50 3.95 -17.67
CA ASP A 328 28.48 5.07 -18.59
C ASP A 328 28.25 6.42 -17.89
N VAL A 329 28.53 7.53 -18.60
CA VAL A 329 28.33 8.89 -18.08
C VAL A 329 27.63 9.76 -19.12
N PHE A 330 26.45 10.27 -18.78
CA PHE A 330 25.63 11.13 -19.64
C PHE A 330 25.49 12.54 -19.07
N PHE A 331 25.49 13.54 -19.97
CA PHE A 331 25.21 14.93 -19.65
C PHE A 331 24.17 15.46 -20.64
N GLY A 332 23.01 15.87 -20.13
CA GLY A 332 22.00 16.58 -20.88
C GLY A 332 22.36 18.03 -21.14
N THR A 333 21.38 18.77 -21.62
CA THR A 333 21.51 20.10 -22.22
C THR A 333 20.75 21.14 -21.38
N ASP A 334 20.43 22.29 -21.98
CA ASP A 334 19.53 23.28 -21.35
C ASP A 334 18.07 23.11 -21.85
N ALA A 335 17.77 22.04 -22.59
CA ALA A 335 16.46 21.75 -23.17
C ALA A 335 15.98 20.40 -22.62
N GLN A 336 14.68 20.13 -22.74
CA GLN A 336 14.12 18.83 -22.39
C GLN A 336 14.83 17.70 -23.14
N ASP A 337 15.46 16.81 -22.37
CA ASP A 337 16.20 15.66 -22.83
C ASP A 337 15.46 14.34 -22.50
N TYR A 338 15.73 13.31 -23.30
CA TYR A 338 15.28 11.94 -23.07
C TYR A 338 16.52 11.05 -23.02
N ILE A 339 16.87 10.58 -21.84
CA ILE A 339 18.12 9.84 -21.58
C ILE A 339 17.77 8.44 -21.09
N THR A 340 18.45 7.43 -21.64
CA THR A 340 18.35 6.03 -21.24
C THR A 340 19.74 5.43 -21.33
N SER A 341 20.28 4.91 -20.22
CA SER A 341 21.70 4.55 -20.11
C SER A 341 22.00 3.07 -20.33
N GLY A 342 21.12 2.14 -19.94
CA GLY A 342 21.22 0.73 -20.29
C GLY A 342 21.75 -0.14 -19.13
N ASP A 343 22.55 -1.15 -19.45
CA ASP A 343 23.14 -2.00 -18.40
C ASP A 343 24.46 -1.38 -17.90
N GLY A 344 24.66 -1.25 -16.59
CA GLY A 344 25.87 -0.70 -15.99
C GLY A 344 25.55 0.16 -14.76
N ASN A 345 26.56 0.53 -13.99
CA ASN A 345 26.39 1.52 -12.92
C ASN A 345 26.66 2.91 -13.49
N ASP A 346 25.62 3.61 -13.91
CA ASP A 346 25.71 4.80 -14.74
C ASP A 346 25.62 6.09 -13.94
N LEU A 347 26.18 7.18 -14.49
CA LEU A 347 26.08 8.52 -13.93
C LEU A 347 25.44 9.46 -14.96
N ILE A 348 24.22 9.91 -14.68
CA ILE A 348 23.48 10.83 -15.55
C ILE A 348 23.26 12.17 -14.85
N ASN A 349 23.44 13.26 -15.61
CA ASN A 349 23.05 14.61 -15.22
C ASN A 349 22.19 15.24 -16.32
N GLY A 350 20.90 15.50 -16.06
CA GLY A 350 19.93 16.08 -17.00
C GLY A 350 20.27 17.52 -17.36
N GLY A 351 20.58 18.34 -16.36
CA GLY A 351 21.05 19.70 -16.57
C GLY A 351 19.92 20.71 -16.34
N ARG A 352 19.41 21.33 -17.40
CA ARG A 352 18.19 22.13 -17.28
C ARG A 352 17.12 21.65 -18.24
N GLY A 353 15.88 21.95 -17.89
CA GLY A 353 14.72 21.63 -18.69
C GLY A 353 14.10 20.35 -18.17
N ASN A 354 12.85 20.13 -18.58
CA ASN A 354 12.04 19.05 -18.03
C ASN A 354 12.48 17.70 -18.60
N ASP A 355 13.43 17.04 -17.94
CA ASP A 355 14.09 15.86 -18.48
C ASP A 355 13.38 14.57 -18.10
N LEU A 356 13.50 13.55 -18.97
CA LEU A 356 13.06 12.18 -18.69
C LEU A 356 14.28 11.25 -18.77
N ILE A 357 14.69 10.73 -17.62
CA ILE A 357 15.93 9.95 -17.44
C ILE A 357 15.57 8.56 -16.92
N ASN A 358 16.19 7.53 -17.51
CA ASN A 358 16.05 6.13 -17.13
C ASN A 358 17.43 5.47 -16.98
N GLY A 359 17.75 4.94 -15.79
CA GLY A 359 18.99 4.24 -15.49
C GLY A 359 19.06 2.82 -16.08
N ASP A 360 17.90 2.15 -16.18
CA ASP A 360 17.75 0.77 -16.62
C ASP A 360 18.30 -0.26 -15.62
N ALA A 361 19.52 -0.79 -15.76
CA ALA A 361 19.99 -1.88 -14.91
C ALA A 361 21.40 -1.69 -14.40
N GLY A 362 21.57 -1.66 -13.09
CA GLY A 362 22.80 -1.46 -12.34
C GLY A 362 22.56 -0.48 -11.21
N ASP A 363 23.60 -0.17 -10.43
CA ASP A 363 23.47 0.82 -9.35
C ASP A 363 23.77 2.22 -9.93
N ASP A 364 22.75 2.94 -10.34
CA ASP A 364 22.83 4.19 -11.09
C ASP A 364 22.85 5.43 -10.19
N THR A 365 23.32 6.55 -10.74
CA THR A 365 23.25 7.86 -10.09
C THR A 365 22.68 8.89 -11.07
N LEU A 366 21.46 9.36 -10.79
CA LEU A 366 20.67 10.23 -11.64
C LEU A 366 20.50 11.61 -10.98
N TYR A 367 20.99 12.66 -11.63
CA TYR A 367 20.72 14.05 -11.25
C TYR A 367 19.81 14.70 -12.29
N GLY A 368 18.63 15.15 -11.88
CA GLY A 368 17.67 15.86 -12.72
C GLY A 368 18.19 17.26 -13.09
N GLY A 369 18.18 18.18 -12.13
CA GLY A 369 18.78 19.50 -12.27
C GLY A 369 17.80 20.63 -11.99
N GLU A 370 17.66 21.57 -12.93
CA GLU A 370 16.62 22.62 -12.87
C GLU A 370 15.49 22.26 -13.85
N GLY A 371 14.26 22.15 -13.38
CA GLY A 371 13.09 21.90 -14.22
C GLY A 371 12.14 20.91 -13.57
N ASN A 372 11.11 20.49 -14.30
CA ASN A 372 10.26 19.40 -13.81
C ASN A 372 10.72 18.08 -14.42
N GLU A 373 11.43 17.28 -13.64
CA GLU A 373 12.09 16.06 -14.08
C GLU A 373 11.24 14.81 -13.86
N THR A 374 11.54 13.77 -14.64
CA THR A 374 11.09 12.41 -14.39
C THR A 374 12.30 11.49 -14.40
N LEU A 375 12.67 10.95 -13.23
CA LEU A 375 13.81 10.06 -13.06
C LEU A 375 13.33 8.65 -12.74
N LYS A 376 13.95 7.64 -13.35
CA LYS A 376 13.72 6.23 -13.05
C LYS A 376 15.05 5.54 -12.86
N GLY A 377 15.28 4.95 -11.69
CA GLY A 377 16.46 4.15 -11.37
C GLY A 377 16.48 2.89 -12.23
N GLY A 378 15.71 1.88 -11.84
CA GLY A 378 15.51 0.67 -12.63
C GLY A 378 15.76 -0.58 -11.81
N LEU A 379 16.70 -1.42 -12.22
CA LEU A 379 17.13 -2.57 -11.43
C LEU A 379 18.45 -2.26 -10.75
N GLY A 380 18.57 -2.36 -9.43
CA GLY A 380 19.80 -2.08 -8.72
C GLY A 380 19.58 -1.01 -7.65
N ASN A 381 20.62 -0.73 -6.86
CA ASN A 381 20.50 0.22 -5.76
C ASN A 381 20.89 1.61 -6.25
N ASP A 382 19.90 2.43 -6.59
CA ASP A 382 20.07 3.67 -7.32
C ASP A 382 20.13 4.90 -6.41
N ILE A 383 20.70 5.99 -6.93
CA ILE A 383 20.73 7.31 -6.30
C ILE A 383 20.05 8.30 -7.23
N LEU A 384 18.89 8.83 -6.84
CA LEU A 384 18.10 9.80 -7.61
C LEU A 384 18.08 11.14 -6.88
N ASN A 385 18.28 12.24 -7.62
CA ASN A 385 18.13 13.60 -7.11
C ASN A 385 17.37 14.44 -8.13
N GLY A 386 16.17 14.92 -7.78
CA GLY A 386 15.30 15.73 -8.64
C GLY A 386 15.92 17.10 -8.88
N GLY A 387 16.07 17.86 -7.81
CA GLY A 387 16.75 19.14 -7.82
C GLY A 387 15.86 20.22 -7.27
N GLU A 388 15.52 21.20 -8.11
CA GLU A 388 14.57 22.26 -7.77
C GLU A 388 13.41 22.20 -8.77
N ASP A 389 12.21 22.62 -8.36
CA ASP A 389 10.93 22.55 -9.08
C ASP A 389 10.16 21.22 -8.85
N TYR A 390 9.17 20.87 -9.69
CA TYR A 390 8.26 19.74 -9.42
C TYR A 390 8.76 18.48 -10.13
N ASP A 391 9.22 17.50 -9.37
CA ASP A 391 9.85 16.30 -9.91
C ASP A 391 9.05 15.01 -9.66
N SER A 392 9.33 13.98 -10.46
CA SER A 392 8.77 12.64 -10.30
C SER A 392 9.87 11.57 -10.36
N LEU A 393 10.19 10.96 -9.22
CA LEU A 393 11.31 10.05 -9.05
C LEU A 393 10.81 8.66 -8.70
N TYR A 394 11.33 7.63 -9.37
CA TYR A 394 10.96 6.23 -9.19
C TYR A 394 12.22 5.38 -9.03
N GLY A 395 12.41 4.77 -7.86
CA GLY A 395 13.51 3.84 -7.58
C GLY A 395 13.42 2.56 -8.42
N ASN A 396 12.30 1.85 -8.26
CA ASN A 396 11.94 0.57 -8.89
C ASN A 396 12.43 -0.66 -8.09
N GLU A 397 13.34 -1.50 -8.60
CA GLU A 397 13.82 -2.65 -7.81
C GLU A 397 15.21 -2.36 -7.26
N GLY A 398 15.40 -2.48 -5.94
CA GLY A 398 16.67 -2.27 -5.27
C GLY A 398 16.49 -1.48 -3.98
N ASP A 399 17.54 -1.37 -3.17
CA ASP A 399 17.52 -0.46 -2.02
C ASP A 399 18.01 0.93 -2.49
N ASP A 400 17.07 1.83 -2.76
CA ASP A 400 17.31 3.11 -3.46
C ASP A 400 17.45 4.30 -2.51
N PHE A 401 18.18 5.32 -2.94
CA PHE A 401 18.24 6.63 -2.28
C PHE A 401 17.64 7.70 -3.20
N ILE A 402 16.51 8.29 -2.80
CA ILE A 402 15.74 9.22 -3.61
C ILE A 402 15.61 10.55 -2.87
N ASN A 403 16.07 11.64 -3.49
CA ASN A 403 15.91 13.00 -2.94
C ASN A 403 15.15 13.91 -3.92
N GLY A 404 13.99 14.42 -3.51
CA GLY A 404 13.18 15.38 -4.29
C GLY A 404 13.90 16.71 -4.44
N GLY A 405 14.15 17.37 -3.30
CA GLY A 405 14.90 18.61 -3.23
C GLY A 405 13.99 19.79 -2.92
N GLY A 406 14.02 20.85 -3.72
CA GLY A 406 13.11 21.97 -3.54
C GLY A 406 11.93 21.84 -4.49
N GLY A 407 10.71 21.68 -4.05
CA GLY A 407 9.70 21.26 -5.00
C GLY A 407 8.33 21.01 -4.41
N ASN A 408 7.60 20.11 -5.04
CA ASN A 408 6.33 19.59 -4.58
C ASN A 408 6.27 18.17 -5.15
N ASP A 409 7.22 17.34 -4.75
CA ASP A 409 7.72 16.24 -5.56
C ASP A 409 6.92 14.95 -5.35
N LEU A 410 7.04 14.04 -6.30
CA LEU A 410 6.50 12.69 -6.22
C LEU A 410 7.65 11.69 -6.18
N LEU A 411 7.83 10.99 -5.06
CA LEU A 411 8.87 9.99 -4.86
C LEU A 411 8.22 8.61 -4.63
N ASN A 412 8.73 7.59 -5.32
CA ASN A 412 8.27 6.21 -5.17
C ASN A 412 9.47 5.26 -5.11
N GLY A 413 9.66 4.57 -3.99
CA GLY A 413 10.72 3.58 -3.78
C GLY A 413 10.50 2.31 -4.61
N HIS A 414 9.30 1.74 -4.48
CA HIS A 414 8.82 0.50 -5.08
C HIS A 414 9.25 -0.78 -4.35
N ALA A 415 10.39 -1.40 -4.65
CA ALA A 415 10.73 -2.69 -4.09
C ALA A 415 12.15 -2.72 -3.58
N GLY A 416 12.32 -2.84 -2.27
CA GLY A 416 13.60 -2.81 -1.58
C GLY A 416 13.48 -1.94 -0.34
N ASN A 417 14.57 -1.77 0.40
CA ASN A 417 14.58 -0.92 1.60
C ASN A 417 15.08 0.46 1.21
N ASP A 418 14.16 1.33 0.85
CA ASP A 418 14.42 2.60 0.22
C ASP A 418 14.61 3.73 1.23
N THR A 419 15.31 4.78 0.84
CA THR A 419 15.41 6.04 1.59
C THR A 419 14.93 7.18 0.72
N LEU A 420 13.80 7.79 1.09
CA LEU A 420 13.13 8.87 0.38
C LEU A 420 13.19 10.16 1.21
N ASN A 421 13.63 11.26 0.60
CA ASN A 421 13.68 12.58 1.22
C ASN A 421 12.97 13.61 0.33
N GLY A 422 11.95 14.29 0.87
CA GLY A 422 11.21 15.37 0.19
C GLY A 422 11.97 16.69 0.17
N ASP A 423 12.68 17.00 1.26
CA ASP A 423 13.39 18.27 1.51
C ASP A 423 12.44 19.48 1.73
N ASN A 424 12.24 20.40 0.77
CA ASN A 424 11.30 21.52 0.95
C ASN A 424 10.20 21.40 -0.10
N GLY A 425 8.94 21.44 0.29
CA GLY A 425 7.87 21.26 -0.67
C GLY A 425 6.64 20.66 -0.05
N GLY A 426 5.52 20.63 -0.76
CA GLY A 426 4.41 19.75 -0.38
C GLY A 426 4.55 18.46 -1.16
N ASP A 427 5.27 17.50 -0.60
CA ASP A 427 5.78 16.32 -1.30
C ASP A 427 4.88 15.09 -1.08
N THR A 428 5.00 14.10 -1.96
CA THR A 428 4.31 12.81 -1.85
C THR A 428 5.33 11.69 -1.97
N LEU A 429 5.54 10.96 -0.88
CA LEU A 429 6.50 9.86 -0.77
C LEU A 429 5.76 8.54 -0.58
N ASN A 430 6.23 7.49 -1.25
CA ASN A 430 5.66 6.15 -1.16
C ASN A 430 6.79 5.10 -1.16
N GLY A 431 7.03 4.45 -0.02
CA GLY A 431 8.04 3.39 0.13
C GLY A 431 7.69 2.14 -0.66
N SER A 432 6.49 1.61 -0.43
CA SER A 432 5.87 0.44 -1.08
C SER A 432 6.24 -0.91 -0.47
N LEU A 433 7.30 -1.61 -0.90
CA LEU A 433 7.66 -2.95 -0.40
C LEU A 433 9.06 -2.93 0.17
N GLY A 434 9.21 -3.25 1.46
CA GLY A 434 10.49 -3.29 2.15
C GLY A 434 10.44 -2.40 3.38
N ASN A 435 11.55 -2.35 4.13
CA ASN A 435 11.63 -1.53 5.33
C ASN A 435 12.22 -0.16 4.96
N ASP A 436 11.36 0.81 4.74
CA ASP A 436 11.69 2.07 4.11
C ASP A 436 11.94 3.18 5.14
N ILE A 437 12.71 4.20 4.73
CA ILE A 437 12.93 5.43 5.49
C ILE A 437 12.40 6.60 4.66
N LEU A 438 11.38 7.29 5.16
CA LEU A 438 10.76 8.44 4.52
C LEU A 438 10.92 9.69 5.40
N ASP A 439 11.40 10.78 4.82
CA ASP A 439 11.49 12.10 5.46
C ASP A 439 10.83 13.15 4.55
N GLY A 440 9.72 13.75 4.98
CA GLY A 440 8.96 14.75 4.22
C GLY A 440 9.71 16.07 4.14
N GLY A 441 10.17 16.55 5.30
CA GLY A 441 10.98 17.76 5.42
C GLY A 441 10.13 18.96 5.81
N GLU A 442 10.25 20.07 5.08
CA GLU A 442 9.44 21.28 5.33
C GLU A 442 8.33 21.36 4.29
N GLY A 443 7.07 21.35 4.72
CA GLY A 443 6.05 21.00 3.75
C GLY A 443 4.64 20.86 4.22
N HIS A 444 3.85 20.18 3.41
CA HIS A 444 2.52 19.70 3.72
C HIS A 444 2.47 18.38 2.96
N ASP A 445 2.97 17.34 3.59
CA ASP A 445 3.49 16.17 2.92
C ASP A 445 2.53 14.99 3.06
N ILE A 446 2.62 14.04 2.11
CA ILE A 446 1.88 12.79 2.14
C ILE A 446 2.89 11.65 2.06
N LEU A 447 3.05 10.90 3.15
CA LEU A 447 4.02 9.82 3.25
C LEU A 447 3.31 8.49 3.49
N ASN A 448 3.61 7.49 2.66
CA ASN A 448 3.11 6.12 2.83
C ASN A 448 4.30 5.16 2.93
N GLY A 449 4.42 4.45 4.06
CA GLY A 449 5.43 3.41 4.30
C GLY A 449 5.22 2.24 3.34
N GLY A 450 4.20 1.41 3.59
CA GLY A 450 3.83 0.32 2.71
C GLY A 450 3.83 -1.04 3.42
N GLU A 451 4.38 -2.06 2.78
CA GLU A 451 4.64 -3.35 3.44
C GLU A 451 6.08 -3.37 3.96
N GLY A 452 6.25 -3.59 5.25
CA GLY A 452 7.56 -3.63 5.90
C GLY A 452 7.53 -2.84 7.19
N ASN A 453 8.64 -2.84 7.91
CA ASN A 453 8.78 -2.05 9.13
C ASN A 453 9.44 -0.72 8.77
N ASP A 454 8.63 0.31 8.62
CA ASP A 454 9.00 1.58 8.04
C ASP A 454 9.31 2.66 9.10
N SER A 455 10.13 3.63 8.73
CA SER A 455 10.43 4.82 9.51
C SER A 455 9.98 6.06 8.73
N VAL A 456 8.92 6.71 9.18
CA VAL A 456 8.26 7.80 8.46
C VAL A 456 8.27 9.08 9.30
N ASN A 457 8.87 10.15 8.78
CA ASN A 457 8.99 11.45 9.45
C ASN A 457 8.35 12.56 8.58
N GLY A 458 7.32 13.24 9.09
CA GLY A 458 6.65 14.35 8.40
C GLY A 458 7.54 15.58 8.34
N GLY A 459 8.01 16.03 9.50
CA GLY A 459 8.96 17.13 9.62
C GLY A 459 8.28 18.40 10.11
N GLY A 460 8.15 19.41 9.26
CA GLY A 460 7.40 20.61 9.60
C GLY A 460 6.31 20.82 8.55
N GLY A 461 5.05 20.86 8.95
CA GLY A 461 3.99 20.93 7.97
C GLY A 461 2.61 20.69 8.52
N HIS A 462 1.67 20.30 7.68
CA HIS A 462 0.46 19.61 8.14
C HIS A 462 0.40 18.34 7.30
N ASP A 463 0.95 17.27 7.87
CA ASP A 463 1.40 16.11 7.13
C ASP A 463 0.44 14.93 7.34
N LEU A 464 0.39 14.05 6.34
CA LEU A 464 -0.37 12.82 6.37
C LEU A 464 0.58 11.64 6.26
N LEU A 465 0.70 10.86 7.34
CA LEU A 465 1.60 9.71 7.45
C LEU A 465 0.78 8.43 7.59
N ASN A 466 1.17 7.40 6.85
CA ASN A 466 0.54 6.08 6.92
C ASN A 466 1.60 4.97 6.87
N GLY A 467 1.73 4.17 7.93
CA GLY A 467 2.68 3.06 8.03
C GLY A 467 2.28 1.87 7.15
N HIS A 468 0.98 1.55 7.15
CA HIS A 468 0.35 0.42 6.48
C HIS A 468 0.55 -0.94 7.15
N ALA A 469 1.58 -1.72 6.81
CA ALA A 469 1.70 -3.09 7.30
C ALA A 469 3.13 -3.45 7.69
N GLY A 470 3.33 -3.71 8.97
CA GLY A 470 4.60 -4.02 9.62
C GLY A 470 4.68 -3.25 10.93
N ASP A 471 5.77 -3.43 11.68
CA ASP A 471 5.95 -2.66 12.93
C ASP A 471 6.62 -1.32 12.57
N ASP A 472 5.83 -0.26 12.44
CA ASP A 472 6.24 1.03 11.89
C ASP A 472 6.59 2.06 12.96
N THR A 473 7.36 3.08 12.58
CA THR A 473 7.66 4.25 13.42
C THR A 473 7.31 5.53 12.67
N LEU A 474 6.33 6.27 13.15
CA LEU A 474 5.80 7.50 12.55
C LEU A 474 6.05 8.69 13.48
N ASN A 475 6.55 9.79 12.93
CA ASN A 475 6.73 11.06 13.64
C ASN A 475 6.15 12.22 12.80
N GLY A 476 5.14 12.91 13.30
CA GLY A 476 4.51 14.06 12.64
C GLY A 476 5.46 15.26 12.60
N GLY A 477 5.89 15.69 13.78
CA GLY A 477 6.87 16.76 13.94
C GLY A 477 6.21 18.08 14.35
N ASN A 478 6.30 19.12 13.54
CA ASN A 478 5.60 20.38 13.84
C ASN A 478 4.36 20.50 12.96
N GLY A 479 3.24 20.82 13.57
CA GLY A 479 2.02 21.24 12.90
C GLY A 479 0.86 20.28 13.16
N LYS A 480 -0.14 20.30 12.28
CA LYS A 480 -1.39 19.56 12.53
C LYS A 480 -1.40 18.33 11.66
N ASP A 481 -0.86 17.27 12.20
CA ASP A 481 -0.52 16.07 11.47
C ASP A 481 -1.59 15.00 11.66
N THR A 482 -1.62 14.05 10.73
CA THR A 482 -2.48 12.87 10.81
C THR A 482 -1.64 11.64 10.56
N LEU A 483 -1.54 10.78 11.57
CA LEU A 483 -0.74 9.56 11.56
C LEU A 483 -1.67 8.34 11.64
N GLN A 484 -1.37 7.32 10.84
CA GLN A 484 -2.02 6.01 10.89
C GLN A 484 -0.94 4.93 10.88
N GLY A 485 -0.85 4.12 11.95
CA GLY A 485 0.10 2.99 12.03
C GLY A 485 -0.28 1.90 11.03
N GLY A 486 -1.37 1.19 11.30
CA GLY A 486 -1.94 0.22 10.37
C GLY A 486 -2.00 -1.19 10.96
N LEU A 487 -1.27 -2.14 10.39
CA LEU A 487 -1.17 -3.51 10.90
C LEU A 487 0.22 -3.73 11.46
N GLY A 488 0.37 -4.12 12.72
CA GLY A 488 1.67 -4.30 13.36
C GLY A 488 1.70 -3.60 14.69
N SER A 489 2.82 -3.70 15.42
CA SER A 489 2.98 -2.97 16.68
C SER A 489 3.76 -1.69 16.42
N ASP A 490 3.03 -0.59 16.30
CA ASP A 490 3.52 0.67 15.76
C ASP A 490 3.92 1.66 16.86
N ILE A 491 4.79 2.59 16.51
CA ILE A 491 5.19 3.72 17.37
C ILE A 491 4.83 5.02 16.66
N LEU A 492 3.93 5.81 17.24
CA LEU A 492 3.47 7.09 16.68
C LEU A 492 3.80 8.23 17.65
N ASP A 493 4.35 9.33 17.13
CA ASP A 493 4.60 10.58 17.85
C ASP A 493 4.03 11.75 17.03
N GLY A 494 3.05 12.48 17.58
CA GLY A 494 2.39 13.61 16.92
C GLY A 494 3.32 14.82 16.83
N GLY A 495 3.84 15.22 17.99
CA GLY A 495 4.83 16.29 18.11
C GLY A 495 4.21 17.57 18.67
N ASP A 496 4.37 18.68 17.96
CA ASP A 496 3.81 19.98 18.36
C ASP A 496 2.54 20.28 17.53
N ASP A 497 1.51 20.86 18.17
CA ASP A 497 0.26 21.45 17.63
C ASP A 497 -1.07 20.71 17.88
N HIS A 498 -1.75 20.11 16.90
CA HIS A 498 -3.01 19.37 17.19
C HIS A 498 -3.08 18.25 16.18
N ASP A 499 -2.85 17.06 16.68
CA ASP A 499 -2.60 15.89 15.87
C ASP A 499 -3.73 14.87 16.01
N ILE A 500 -3.82 14.02 15.00
CA ILE A 500 -4.75 12.90 14.97
C ILE A 500 -3.94 11.63 14.72
N LEU A 501 -3.93 10.72 15.69
CA LEU A 501 -3.14 9.49 15.65
C LEU A 501 -4.04 8.27 15.79
N TYR A 502 -3.88 7.31 14.88
CA TYR A 502 -4.54 6.00 14.93
C TYR A 502 -3.48 4.90 14.94
N GLY A 503 -3.43 4.09 16.00
CA GLY A 503 -2.55 2.92 16.12
C GLY A 503 -2.89 1.87 15.06
N GLY A 504 -4.02 1.19 15.23
CA GLY A 504 -4.54 0.24 14.24
C GLY A 504 -4.72 -1.16 14.82
N GLU A 505 -4.25 -2.19 14.12
CA GLU A 505 -4.21 -3.56 14.65
C GLU A 505 -2.82 -3.91 15.15
N GLY A 506 -2.68 -4.20 16.44
CA GLY A 506 -1.43 -4.60 17.09
C GLY A 506 -1.25 -3.83 18.38
N ASN A 507 -0.13 -4.03 19.09
CA ASN A 507 0.09 -3.38 20.37
C ASN A 507 0.90 -2.11 20.16
N ASP A 508 0.22 -0.97 20.11
CA ASP A 508 0.77 0.28 19.63
C ASP A 508 1.22 1.20 20.78
N SER A 509 2.18 2.07 20.48
CA SER A 509 2.64 3.13 21.37
C SER A 509 2.37 4.47 20.71
N VAL A 510 1.39 5.21 21.21
CA VAL A 510 0.88 6.44 20.59
C VAL A 510 1.09 7.63 21.53
N ASN A 511 1.86 8.63 21.09
CA ASN A 511 2.16 9.85 21.84
C ASN A 511 1.64 11.09 21.11
N GLY A 512 0.77 11.88 21.74
CA GLY A 512 0.21 13.12 21.18
C GLY A 512 1.25 14.23 21.12
N GLY A 513 1.85 14.52 22.28
CA GLY A 513 2.90 15.52 22.41
C GLY A 513 2.36 16.82 22.99
N ALA A 514 2.64 17.96 22.36
CA ALA A 514 2.15 19.24 22.81
C ALA A 514 0.97 19.67 21.94
N GLY A 515 -0.24 19.70 22.47
CA GLY A 515 -1.37 19.99 21.60
C GLY A 515 -2.74 19.98 22.23
N ASN A 516 -3.77 19.71 21.44
CA ASN A 516 -4.97 19.07 21.97
C ASN A 516 -5.27 17.97 20.95
N ASP A 517 -4.81 16.78 21.26
CA ASP A 517 -4.62 15.71 20.30
C ASP A 517 -5.75 14.70 20.40
N LEU A 518 -5.95 13.95 19.30
CA LEU A 518 -6.89 12.84 19.25
C LEU A 518 -6.12 11.55 19.00
N LEU A 519 -6.11 10.67 19.99
CA LEU A 519 -5.40 9.39 19.95
C LEU A 519 -6.41 8.23 20.00
N ASN A 520 -6.21 7.24 19.16
CA ASN A 520 -6.98 5.99 19.17
C ASN A 520 -6.05 4.79 19.00
N GLY A 521 -6.04 3.85 19.95
CA GLY A 521 -5.26 2.60 19.88
C GLY A 521 -5.85 1.59 18.88
N ASP A 522 -7.18 1.55 18.79
CA ASP A 522 -7.98 0.60 18.01
C ASP A 522 -7.95 -0.84 18.56
N VAL A 523 -7.12 -1.75 18.06
CA VAL A 523 -7.16 -3.18 18.44
C VAL A 523 -5.79 -3.67 18.88
N GLY A 524 -5.64 -3.96 20.16
CA GLY A 524 -4.43 -4.53 20.75
C GLY A 524 -4.31 -4.11 22.20
N ASP A 525 -3.22 -4.53 22.86
CA ASP A 525 -2.92 -3.96 24.19
C ASP A 525 -2.04 -2.70 23.98
N ASP A 526 -2.66 -1.53 23.94
CA ASP A 526 -2.05 -0.28 23.48
C ASP A 526 -1.55 0.61 24.62
N THR A 527 -0.64 1.54 24.32
CA THR A 527 -0.16 2.57 25.25
C THR A 527 -0.31 3.94 24.62
N LEU A 528 -1.17 4.78 25.20
CA LEU A 528 -1.49 6.12 24.73
C LEU A 528 -1.07 7.19 25.76
N ASN A 529 -0.42 8.25 25.30
CA ASN A 529 0.00 9.39 26.13
C ASN A 529 -0.40 10.72 25.46
N GLY A 530 -1.20 11.55 26.14
CA GLY A 530 -1.62 12.87 25.67
C GLY A 530 -0.53 13.94 25.82
N ASP A 531 0.28 13.84 26.88
CA ASP A 531 1.29 14.84 27.28
C ASP A 531 0.70 16.21 27.69
N ASN A 532 0.86 17.29 26.93
CA ASN A 532 0.32 18.60 27.33
C ASN A 532 -0.83 18.97 26.41
N GLY A 533 -2.03 19.15 26.96
CA GLY A 533 -3.14 19.48 26.08
C GLY A 533 -4.51 19.21 26.66
N LYS A 534 -5.52 19.43 25.84
CA LYS A 534 -6.88 18.95 26.12
C LYS A 534 -7.15 17.77 25.24
N ASP A 535 -6.55 16.66 25.59
CA ASP A 535 -6.41 15.51 24.72
C ASP A 535 -7.65 14.61 24.80
N THR A 536 -7.86 13.85 23.74
CA THR A 536 -8.89 12.80 23.71
C THR A 536 -8.24 11.49 23.33
N LEU A 537 -8.24 10.54 24.27
CA LEU A 537 -7.62 9.22 24.11
C LEU A 537 -8.72 8.14 24.11
N GLN A 538 -8.59 7.18 23.21
CA GLN A 538 -9.43 5.99 23.16
C GLN A 538 -8.54 4.75 23.02
N GLY A 539 -8.57 3.82 23.99
CA GLY A 539 -7.80 2.58 23.95
C GLY A 539 -8.34 1.66 22.86
N GLY A 540 -9.56 1.15 23.04
CA GLY A 540 -10.25 0.36 22.03
C GLY A 540 -10.53 -1.06 22.50
N LEU A 541 -9.99 -2.07 21.81
CA LEU A 541 -10.11 -3.48 22.18
C LEU A 541 -8.77 -4.02 22.69
N GLY A 542 -8.71 -4.44 23.94
CA GLY A 542 -7.50 -5.00 24.54
C GLY A 542 -7.26 -4.39 25.91
N ASN A 543 -6.14 -4.69 26.56
CA ASN A 543 -5.84 -4.15 27.88
C ASN A 543 -4.91 -2.95 27.72
N ASP A 544 -5.48 -1.76 27.75
CA ASP A 544 -4.83 -0.53 27.32
C ASP A 544 -4.26 0.26 28.51
N ILE A 545 -3.24 1.07 28.23
CA ILE A 545 -2.65 2.01 29.18
C ILE A 545 -2.82 3.42 28.60
N LEU A 546 -3.59 4.27 29.29
CA LEU A 546 -3.84 5.65 28.86
C LEU A 546 -3.34 6.63 29.93
N ASP A 547 -2.59 7.66 29.51
CA ASP A 547 -2.15 8.78 30.33
C ASP A 547 -2.54 10.10 29.67
N GLY A 548 -3.42 10.89 30.32
CA GLY A 548 -3.92 12.17 29.80
C GLY A 548 -2.84 13.26 29.86
N GLY A 549 -2.11 13.31 30.97
CA GLY A 549 -1.00 14.22 31.17
C GLY A 549 -1.41 15.51 31.90
N ASP A 550 -1.09 16.66 31.33
CA ASP A 550 -1.48 17.98 31.84
C ASP A 550 -2.69 18.51 31.05
N ASP A 551 -3.54 19.28 31.74
CA ASP A 551 -4.66 20.11 31.24
C ASP A 551 -6.10 19.59 31.47
N HIS A 552 -6.84 19.04 30.51
CA HIS A 552 -8.26 18.68 30.78
C HIS A 552 -8.72 17.69 29.73
N ASP A 553 -8.60 16.43 30.08
CA ASP A 553 -8.54 15.35 29.11
C ASP A 553 -9.78 14.48 29.14
N ILE A 554 -9.99 13.76 28.04
CA ILE A 554 -11.08 12.80 27.89
C ILE A 554 -10.47 11.45 27.52
N LEU A 555 -10.60 10.46 28.39
CA LEU A 555 -10.00 9.15 28.22
C LEU A 555 -11.08 8.05 28.24
N TYR A 556 -11.06 7.17 27.25
CA TYR A 556 -11.91 5.98 27.17
C TYR A 556 -11.02 4.73 27.06
N GLY A 557 -11.09 3.82 28.04
CA GLY A 557 -10.41 2.53 28.03
C GLY A 557 -10.94 1.66 26.89
N GLY A 558 -12.16 1.13 27.05
CA GLY A 558 -12.85 0.39 26.00
C GLY A 558 -13.26 -1.01 26.46
N GLU A 559 -13.01 -2.03 25.63
CA GLU A 559 -13.20 -3.43 26.06
C GLU A 559 -11.85 -4.02 26.49
N GLY A 560 -11.74 -4.44 27.75
CA GLY A 560 -10.56 -5.09 28.30
C GLY A 560 -10.28 -4.60 29.72
N ASN A 561 -9.15 -4.99 30.30
CA ASN A 561 -8.79 -4.53 31.64
C ASN A 561 -7.82 -3.35 31.51
N ASP A 562 -8.35 -2.14 31.56
CA ASP A 562 -7.61 -0.94 31.20
C ASP A 562 -7.00 -0.23 32.41
N SER A 563 -5.92 0.51 32.17
CA SER A 563 -5.28 1.40 33.14
C SER A 563 -5.34 2.83 32.63
N VAL A 564 -6.22 3.63 33.21
CA VAL A 564 -6.53 4.99 32.74
C VAL A 564 -6.11 6.03 33.79
N ASN A 565 -5.20 6.93 33.44
CA ASN A 565 -4.69 8.00 34.29
C ASN A 565 -5.03 9.38 33.70
N GLY A 566 -5.79 10.20 34.40
CA GLY A 566 -6.16 11.57 33.97
C GLY A 566 -4.96 12.51 34.04
N GLY A 567 -4.27 12.51 35.20
CA GLY A 567 -3.06 13.29 35.40
C GLY A 567 -3.33 14.58 36.16
N ALA A 568 -3.18 15.73 35.53
CA ALA A 568 -3.46 17.02 36.14
C ALA A 568 -4.46 17.79 35.29
N GLY A 569 -5.65 18.02 35.80
CA GLY A 569 -6.70 18.62 35.00
C GLY A 569 -8.03 18.59 35.71
N ASN A 570 -9.12 18.68 34.97
CA ASN A 570 -10.35 18.09 35.51
C ASN A 570 -10.81 17.12 34.44
N ASP A 571 -10.48 15.86 34.63
CA ASP A 571 -10.45 14.89 33.55
C ASP A 571 -11.74 14.08 33.53
N LEU A 572 -12.08 13.56 32.35
CA LEU A 572 -13.20 12.64 32.17
C LEU A 572 -12.65 11.27 31.77
N LEU A 573 -12.80 10.29 32.66
CA LEU A 573 -12.30 8.93 32.47
C LEU A 573 -13.48 7.96 32.37
N ASN A 574 -13.45 7.07 31.38
CA ASN A 574 -14.38 5.95 31.25
C ASN A 574 -13.61 4.63 31.02
N GLY A 575 -13.83 3.61 31.85
CA GLY A 575 -13.25 2.26 31.67
C GLY A 575 -14.01 1.42 30.64
N ASP A 576 -15.33 1.59 30.58
CA ASP A 576 -16.28 0.80 29.82
C ASP A 576 -16.48 -0.66 30.31
N ALA A 577 -15.75 -1.66 29.80
CA ALA A 577 -16.03 -3.05 30.14
C ALA A 577 -14.76 -3.86 30.40
N GLY A 578 -14.65 -4.41 31.60
CA GLY A 578 -13.56 -5.27 32.06
C GLY A 578 -13.12 -4.82 33.44
N HIS A 579 -12.03 -5.39 33.96
CA HIS A 579 -11.54 -5.04 35.30
C HIS A 579 -10.58 -3.86 35.23
N ASP A 580 -11.12 -2.65 35.35
CA ASP A 580 -10.42 -1.41 35.06
C ASP A 580 -9.80 -0.76 36.28
N PHE A 581 -8.71 -0.03 36.03
CA PHE A 581 -8.04 0.83 37.01
C PHE A 581 -8.06 2.28 36.52
N LEU A 582 -8.84 3.13 37.20
CA LEU A 582 -8.96 4.55 36.90
C LEU A 582 -8.34 5.41 38.00
N TYR A 583 -7.53 6.39 37.60
CA TYR A 583 -6.88 7.34 38.50
C TYR A 583 -7.07 8.76 37.96
N GLY A 584 -7.84 9.60 38.66
CA GLY A 584 -8.13 10.99 38.27
C GLY A 584 -6.88 11.85 38.34
N GLY A 585 -6.36 12.04 39.56
CA GLY A 585 -5.07 12.68 39.79
C GLY A 585 -5.20 14.02 40.50
N LYS A 586 -4.96 15.14 39.83
CA LYS A 586 -5.18 16.46 40.41
C LYS A 586 -6.31 17.18 39.69
N GLY A 587 -7.20 17.79 40.47
CA GLY A 587 -8.29 18.65 40.04
C GLY A 587 -9.62 17.91 40.11
N ASP A 588 -10.70 18.47 39.58
CA ASP A 588 -12.06 17.98 39.89
C ASP A 588 -12.55 16.94 38.87
N ASP A 589 -12.18 15.67 39.05
CA ASP A 589 -12.27 14.63 38.02
C ASP A 589 -13.63 13.90 37.98
N GLN A 590 -13.97 13.32 36.82
CA GLN A 590 -15.15 12.48 36.61
C GLN A 590 -14.73 11.10 36.12
N LEU A 591 -14.96 10.07 36.93
CA LEU A 591 -14.57 8.69 36.64
C LEU A 591 -15.81 7.80 36.55
N GLN A 592 -15.92 7.02 35.48
CA GLN A 592 -16.89 5.94 35.31
C GLN A 592 -16.17 4.65 34.92
N SER A 593 -16.27 3.54 35.65
CA SER A 593 -15.58 2.30 35.24
C SER A 593 -16.46 1.41 34.37
N GLY A 594 -17.66 1.04 34.79
CA GLY A 594 -18.67 0.39 33.95
C GLY A 594 -19.16 -0.96 34.44
N ARG A 595 -18.62 -2.06 33.90
CA ARG A 595 -18.98 -3.43 34.30
C ARG A 595 -17.74 -4.19 34.76
N ASP A 596 -17.99 -5.20 35.59
CA ASP A 596 -16.97 -6.04 36.22
C ASP A 596 -16.31 -5.31 37.40
N ASN A 597 -15.37 -5.98 38.09
CA ASN A 597 -14.86 -5.46 39.36
C ASN A 597 -13.71 -4.47 39.12
N ASP A 598 -13.93 -3.21 39.48
CA ASP A 598 -13.09 -2.09 39.12
C ASP A 598 -12.41 -1.41 40.31
N THR A 599 -11.46 -0.53 40.03
CA THR A 599 -10.75 0.26 41.03
C THR A 599 -10.61 1.71 40.58
N LEU A 600 -11.18 2.64 41.35
CA LEU A 600 -11.20 4.07 41.04
C LEU A 600 -10.54 4.88 42.16
N TYR A 601 -9.68 5.84 41.80
CA TYR A 601 -9.08 6.81 42.70
C TYR A 601 -9.31 8.24 42.17
N GLY A 602 -9.99 9.09 42.93
CA GLY A 602 -10.13 10.53 42.63
C GLY A 602 -8.81 11.28 42.86
N SER A 603 -8.25 11.11 44.05
CA SER A 603 -7.01 11.73 44.54
C SER A 603 -7.19 13.16 45.05
N ASP A 604 -6.54 14.19 44.49
CA ASP A 604 -6.66 15.57 45.00
C ASP A 604 -7.71 16.31 44.15
N GLY A 605 -8.89 16.65 44.65
CA GLY A 605 -9.95 17.14 43.77
C GLY A 605 -11.30 17.37 44.42
N HIS A 606 -12.31 17.79 43.68
CA HIS A 606 -13.70 17.54 44.05
C HIS A 606 -14.28 16.55 43.05
N ASP A 607 -14.11 15.27 43.34
CA ASP A 607 -14.21 14.23 42.33
C ASP A 607 -15.60 13.58 42.31
N THR A 608 -15.98 13.04 41.15
CA THR A 608 -17.20 12.23 41.00
C THR A 608 -16.83 10.87 40.43
N LEU A 609 -17.03 9.83 41.22
CA LEU A 609 -16.72 8.44 40.89
C LEU A 609 -18.01 7.62 40.82
N GLY A 610 -18.21 6.90 39.72
CA GLY A 610 -19.26 5.90 39.57
C GLY A 610 -18.69 4.59 39.05
N SER A 611 -18.93 3.46 39.72
CA SER A 611 -18.33 2.20 39.31
C SER A 611 -19.25 1.35 38.42
N GLY A 612 -20.52 1.16 38.79
CA GLY A 612 -21.51 0.54 37.90
C GLY A 612 -21.94 -0.85 38.33
N GLU A 613 -21.68 -1.88 37.52
CA GLU A 613 -21.98 -3.28 37.90
C GLU A 613 -20.67 -3.99 38.29
N GLY A 614 -20.54 -4.52 39.50
CA GLY A 614 -19.29 -5.17 39.92
C GLY A 614 -19.12 -5.10 41.43
N ASP A 615 -18.18 -5.87 41.99
CA ASP A 615 -17.74 -5.61 43.38
C ASP A 615 -16.53 -4.67 43.31
N ASP A 616 -16.76 -3.37 43.53
CA ASP A 616 -15.82 -2.31 43.16
C ASP A 616 -15.09 -1.68 44.35
N PHE A 617 -13.97 -1.02 44.07
CA PHE A 617 -13.26 -0.19 45.03
C PHE A 617 -13.18 1.26 44.57
N LEU A 618 -13.67 2.19 45.39
CA LEU A 618 -13.64 3.63 45.13
C LEU A 618 -12.95 4.36 46.29
N ASN A 619 -12.02 5.25 45.97
CA ASN A 619 -11.39 6.16 46.93
C ASN A 619 -11.44 7.61 46.40
N GLY A 620 -12.11 8.51 47.13
CA GLY A 620 -12.23 9.93 46.80
C GLY A 620 -10.90 10.64 46.98
N GLY A 621 -10.34 10.58 48.19
CA GLY A 621 -9.00 11.05 48.49
C GLY A 621 -9.01 12.36 49.27
N GLY A 622 -8.80 13.48 48.62
CA GLY A 622 -8.81 14.78 49.27
C GLY A 622 -9.72 15.73 48.51
N GLY A 623 -10.83 16.13 49.12
CA GLY A 623 -11.85 16.76 48.32
C GLY A 623 -13.18 17.04 48.99
N HIS A 624 -14.22 17.00 48.17
CA HIS A 624 -15.63 17.00 48.56
C HIS A 624 -16.27 16.11 47.50
N ASP A 625 -16.14 14.82 47.70
CA ASP A 625 -16.22 13.85 46.63
C ASP A 625 -17.60 13.19 46.60
N LEU A 626 -18.01 12.74 45.43
CA LEU A 626 -19.23 11.97 45.23
C LEU A 626 -18.87 10.58 44.72
N LEU A 627 -19.05 9.56 45.56
CA LEU A 627 -18.79 8.16 45.22
C LEU A 627 -20.13 7.41 45.10
N ASN A 628 -20.27 6.61 44.05
CA ASN A 628 -21.43 5.77 43.77
C ASN A 628 -21.00 4.35 43.35
N GLY A 629 -21.24 3.36 44.20
CA GLY A 629 -20.93 1.94 43.92
C GLY A 629 -21.91 1.30 42.92
N ASP A 630 -23.15 1.78 42.90
CA ASP A 630 -24.21 1.27 42.04
C ASP A 630 -24.65 -0.16 42.38
N ALA A 631 -24.09 -1.23 41.79
CA ALA A 631 -24.58 -2.59 41.97
C ALA A 631 -23.46 -3.62 42.13
N GLY A 632 -23.45 -4.30 43.27
CA GLY A 632 -22.49 -5.33 43.68
C GLY A 632 -22.01 -5.02 45.10
N ASP A 633 -21.13 -5.84 45.67
CA ASP A 633 -20.66 -5.64 47.04
C ASP A 633 -19.46 -4.67 47.06
N ASP A 634 -19.71 -3.37 47.21
CA ASP A 634 -18.73 -2.32 46.94
C ASP A 634 -17.95 -1.86 48.18
N THR A 635 -16.76 -1.27 47.98
CA THR A 635 -15.98 -0.59 49.03
C THR A 635 -15.68 0.85 48.64
N LEU A 636 -16.22 1.80 49.41
CA LEU A 636 -16.12 3.23 49.18
C LEU A 636 -15.37 3.92 50.34
N GLN A 637 -14.41 4.78 50.02
CA GLN A 637 -13.62 5.57 50.97
C GLN A 637 -13.61 7.05 50.57
N GLY A 638 -14.12 7.95 51.42
CA GLY A 638 -14.07 9.40 51.20
C GLY A 638 -12.69 10.00 51.46
N ASP A 639 -12.05 9.54 52.54
CA ASP A 639 -10.76 10.02 53.07
C ASP A 639 -10.83 11.42 53.69
N LYS A 640 -10.48 12.52 53.00
CA LYS A 640 -10.61 13.87 53.57
C LYS A 640 -11.60 14.67 52.75
N GLY A 641 -12.60 15.24 53.40
CA GLY A 641 -13.56 16.07 52.69
C GLY A 641 -14.92 16.03 53.35
N GLU A 642 -15.81 16.92 52.91
CA GLU A 642 -17.24 16.66 53.16
C GLU A 642 -17.75 15.82 51.98
N ASP A 643 -17.71 14.50 52.13
CA ASP A 643 -17.91 13.55 51.05
C ASP A 643 -19.34 12.98 51.05
N THR A 644 -19.78 12.51 49.88
CA THR A 644 -21.05 11.81 49.71
C THR A 644 -20.81 10.44 49.12
N LEU A 645 -21.03 9.39 49.91
CA LEU A 645 -20.85 8.00 49.50
C LEU A 645 -22.22 7.33 49.34
N LYS A 646 -22.41 6.60 48.25
CA LYS A 646 -23.61 5.81 47.97
C LYS A 646 -23.19 4.39 47.59
N GLY A 647 -23.52 3.40 48.42
CA GLY A 647 -23.26 1.98 48.14
C GLY A 647 -24.08 1.53 46.94
N GLY A 648 -25.40 1.41 47.11
CA GLY A 648 -26.34 1.10 46.05
C GLY A 648 -27.07 -0.21 46.33
N VAL A 649 -26.85 -1.22 45.50
CA VAL A 649 -27.42 -2.56 45.67
C VAL A 649 -26.30 -3.54 45.93
N GLY A 650 -26.25 -4.13 47.12
CA GLY A 650 -25.18 -5.02 47.53
C GLY A 650 -24.93 -4.92 49.02
N SER A 651 -23.96 -5.68 49.54
CA SER A 651 -23.50 -5.52 50.92
C SER A 651 -22.24 -4.67 50.92
N ASP A 652 -22.43 -3.37 51.10
CA ASP A 652 -21.40 -2.37 50.83
C ASP A 652 -20.60 -1.99 52.08
N ILE A 653 -19.37 -1.52 51.88
CA ILE A 653 -18.49 -0.96 52.93
C ILE A 653 -18.26 0.51 52.62
N LEU A 654 -18.76 1.40 53.48
CA LEU A 654 -18.63 2.85 53.34
C LEU A 654 -17.80 3.42 54.50
N ASP A 655 -16.71 4.12 54.18
CA ASP A 655 -15.85 4.84 55.13
C ASP A 655 -15.79 6.32 54.74
N GLY A 656 -16.37 7.20 55.56
CA GLY A 656 -16.41 8.65 55.32
C GLY A 656 -15.02 9.26 55.43
N GLY A 657 -14.42 9.15 56.63
CA GLY A 657 -13.05 9.55 56.88
C GLY A 657 -12.97 10.75 57.82
N ASP A 658 -12.29 11.81 57.39
CA ASP A 658 -12.21 13.09 58.11
C ASP A 658 -13.22 14.08 57.49
N ASP A 659 -13.79 14.97 58.32
CA ASP A 659 -14.76 16.02 57.99
C ASP A 659 -16.24 15.52 57.90
N HIS A 660 -17.17 16.35 57.41
CA HIS A 660 -18.62 16.15 57.58
C HIS A 660 -19.23 15.33 56.43
N ASP A 661 -19.41 14.03 56.63
CA ASP A 661 -19.76 13.11 55.54
C ASP A 661 -21.23 12.73 55.46
N SER A 662 -21.66 12.28 54.27
CA SER A 662 -23.00 11.75 54.01
C SER A 662 -22.92 10.38 53.34
N LEU A 663 -23.21 9.32 54.09
CA LEU A 663 -23.13 7.94 53.64
C LEU A 663 -24.54 7.35 53.47
N TYR A 664 -24.79 6.72 52.32
CA TYR A 664 -26.04 6.05 51.98
C TYR A 664 -25.75 4.61 51.55
N GLY A 665 -26.25 3.62 52.27
CA GLY A 665 -26.03 2.18 52.00
C GLY A 665 -26.86 1.72 50.83
N GLY A 666 -28.16 1.56 51.03
CA GLY A 666 -29.12 1.29 49.96
C GLY A 666 -29.88 -0.01 50.19
N GLU A 667 -29.77 -0.97 49.26
CA GLU A 667 -30.32 -2.31 49.43
C GLU A 667 -29.21 -3.32 49.74
N GLY A 668 -29.24 -3.96 50.90
CA GLY A 668 -28.34 -5.05 51.30
C GLY A 668 -27.73 -4.80 52.68
N ASP A 669 -26.93 -5.73 53.18
CA ASP A 669 -26.45 -5.67 54.56
C ASP A 669 -25.16 -4.83 54.62
N ASP A 670 -25.29 -3.54 54.91
CA ASP A 670 -24.21 -2.57 54.72
C ASP A 670 -23.37 -2.32 55.98
N PHE A 671 -22.11 -1.94 55.79
CA PHE A 671 -21.18 -1.51 56.84
C PHE A 671 -20.79 -0.05 56.65
N PHE A 672 -20.96 0.75 57.72
CA PHE A 672 -20.62 2.18 57.71
C PHE A 672 -19.60 2.52 58.79
N ASN A 673 -18.64 3.38 58.43
CA ASN A 673 -17.79 4.13 59.35
C ASN A 673 -17.85 5.61 58.97
N GLY A 674 -18.47 6.45 59.80
CA GLY A 674 -18.54 7.91 59.57
C GLY A 674 -17.15 8.55 59.72
N GLY A 675 -16.44 8.19 60.78
CA GLY A 675 -15.06 8.60 60.99
C GLY A 675 -14.97 9.79 61.94
N ALA A 676 -14.49 10.94 61.49
CA ALA A 676 -14.35 12.13 62.31
C ALA A 676 -15.06 13.32 61.67
N GLY A 677 -16.20 13.72 62.21
CA GLY A 677 -17.07 14.64 61.50
C GLY A 677 -18.25 15.07 62.34
N ASN A 678 -19.41 15.18 61.71
CA ASN A 678 -20.73 15.17 62.32
C ASN A 678 -21.58 14.57 61.19
N ASP A 679 -21.58 13.26 61.11
CA ASP A 679 -21.84 12.55 59.87
C ASP A 679 -23.30 12.17 59.72
N LEU A 680 -23.76 12.01 58.49
CA LEU A 680 -25.09 11.52 58.16
C LEU A 680 -24.98 10.12 57.58
N LEU A 681 -25.43 9.11 58.31
CA LEU A 681 -25.45 7.72 57.87
C LEU A 681 -26.89 7.26 57.67
N ASN A 682 -27.22 6.77 56.46
CA ASN A 682 -28.53 6.23 56.12
C ASN A 682 -28.42 4.85 55.46
N GLY A 683 -28.96 3.81 56.11
CA GLY A 683 -28.85 2.40 55.68
C GLY A 683 -29.87 2.00 54.63
N ASP A 684 -31.08 2.55 54.76
CA ASP A 684 -32.26 2.22 53.96
C ASP A 684 -32.78 0.79 54.21
N ALA A 685 -32.31 -0.26 53.53
CA ALA A 685 -32.87 -1.61 53.67
C ALA A 685 -31.81 -2.70 53.73
N GLY A 686 -31.83 -3.52 54.78
CA GLY A 686 -30.85 -4.59 55.04
C GLY A 686 -30.58 -4.69 56.53
N ASP A 687 -29.82 -5.69 56.98
CA ASP A 687 -29.37 -5.76 58.37
C ASP A 687 -28.04 -5.01 58.51
N ASP A 688 -28.10 -3.68 58.74
CA ASP A 688 -26.95 -2.78 58.63
C ASP A 688 -26.10 -2.69 59.91
N THR A 689 -24.81 -2.36 59.75
CA THR A 689 -23.91 -2.03 60.87
C THR A 689 -23.31 -0.64 60.70
N MET A 690 -23.56 0.27 61.64
CA MET A 690 -23.16 1.67 61.54
C MET A 690 -22.31 2.14 62.72
N TYR A 691 -21.16 2.73 62.43
CA TYR A 691 -20.32 3.46 63.37
C TYR A 691 -20.30 4.94 63.00
N GLY A 692 -20.79 5.83 63.88
CA GLY A 692 -20.71 7.29 63.68
C GLY A 692 -19.26 7.76 63.78
N GLY A 693 -18.62 7.47 64.92
CA GLY A 693 -17.20 7.77 65.11
C GLY A 693 -17.02 8.95 66.05
N LYS A 694 -16.38 10.03 65.62
CA LYS A 694 -16.25 11.26 66.41
C LYS A 694 -17.14 12.34 65.84
N GLY A 695 -17.82 13.06 66.71
CA GLY A 695 -18.67 14.17 66.36
C GLY A 695 -20.11 13.97 66.76
N ASP A 696 -20.96 14.92 66.41
CA ASP A 696 -22.40 14.84 66.66
C ASP A 696 -23.10 14.19 65.46
N ASP A 697 -23.18 12.86 65.44
CA ASP A 697 -23.58 12.10 64.24
C ASP A 697 -25.09 11.85 64.15
N GLN A 698 -25.59 11.59 62.94
CA GLN A 698 -26.97 11.21 62.65
C GLN A 698 -27.02 9.85 61.95
N LEU A 699 -27.39 8.81 62.69
CA LEU A 699 -27.52 7.46 62.17
C LEU A 699 -28.99 7.09 62.02
N ARG A 700 -29.36 6.68 60.81
CA ARG A 700 -30.68 6.17 60.47
C ARG A 700 -30.53 4.86 59.69
N SER A 701 -30.74 3.72 60.36
CA SER A 701 -30.53 2.43 59.71
C SER A 701 -31.66 2.08 58.73
N GLY A 702 -32.92 1.96 59.17
CA GLY A 702 -34.04 1.88 58.24
C GLY A 702 -34.89 0.63 58.41
N ILE A 703 -34.89 -0.27 57.43
CA ILE A 703 -35.63 -1.54 57.50
C ILE A 703 -34.60 -2.66 57.67
N GLY A 704 -34.63 -3.37 58.78
CA GLY A 704 -33.54 -4.28 59.10
C GLY A 704 -33.52 -4.69 60.55
N ASN A 705 -32.63 -5.60 60.94
CA ASN A 705 -32.22 -5.78 62.33
C ASN A 705 -30.84 -5.17 62.48
N ASP A 706 -30.80 -3.88 62.77
CA ASP A 706 -29.59 -3.09 62.56
C ASP A 706 -28.73 -3.00 63.82
N MET A 707 -27.46 -2.64 63.67
CA MET A 707 -26.53 -2.35 64.77
C MET A 707 -25.99 -0.93 64.66
N LEU A 708 -26.28 -0.09 65.64
CA LEU A 708 -25.90 1.33 65.64
C LEU A 708 -24.95 1.65 66.81
N TYR A 709 -23.79 2.21 66.47
CA TYR A 709 -22.77 2.73 67.39
C TYR A 709 -22.62 4.22 67.14
N GLY A 710 -22.97 5.06 68.12
CA GLY A 710 -22.80 6.53 67.99
C GLY A 710 -21.32 6.92 67.98
N GLY A 711 -20.64 6.73 69.10
CA GLY A 711 -19.21 7.01 69.23
C GLY A 711 -18.95 8.13 70.23
N GLU A 712 -17.99 9.01 69.94
CA GLU A 712 -17.70 10.21 70.73
C GLU A 712 -18.55 11.39 70.25
N GLY A 713 -19.52 11.87 71.03
CA GLY A 713 -20.25 13.11 70.73
C GLY A 713 -21.76 12.99 70.99
N ILE A 714 -22.54 13.97 70.52
CA ILE A 714 -24.00 13.94 70.71
C ILE A 714 -24.66 13.35 69.47
N ASP A 715 -24.79 12.02 69.49
CA ASP A 715 -25.31 11.27 68.35
C ASP A 715 -26.82 11.15 68.39
N THR A 716 -27.47 11.13 67.22
CA THR A 716 -28.88 10.79 67.07
C THR A 716 -29.01 9.44 66.37
N LEU A 717 -29.52 8.45 67.08
CA LEU A 717 -29.69 7.08 66.58
C LEU A 717 -31.17 6.78 66.32
N THR A 718 -31.48 6.31 65.11
CA THR A 718 -32.83 5.94 64.67
C THR A 718 -32.78 4.57 64.01
N GLY A 719 -33.36 3.55 64.66
CA GLY A 719 -33.32 2.16 64.16
C GLY A 719 -34.32 1.91 63.02
N GLY A 720 -35.49 2.54 63.10
CA GLY A 720 -36.52 2.38 62.09
C GLY A 720 -37.43 1.18 62.36
N ALA A 721 -37.37 0.17 61.52
CA ALA A 721 -38.28 -0.97 61.52
C ALA A 721 -37.53 -2.31 61.53
N GLY A 722 -37.55 -2.96 62.68
CA GLY A 722 -37.10 -4.34 62.89
C GLY A 722 -36.58 -4.50 64.31
N ALA A 723 -35.70 -5.47 64.56
CA ALA A 723 -35.16 -5.70 65.89
C ALA A 723 -33.76 -5.09 66.01
N ASP A 724 -33.71 -3.79 66.30
CA ASP A 724 -32.47 -3.01 66.23
C ASP A 724 -31.66 -3.04 67.53
N LYS A 725 -30.34 -3.01 67.42
CA LYS A 725 -29.42 -2.95 68.54
C LYS A 725 -28.70 -1.62 68.60
N PHE A 726 -28.93 -0.88 69.67
CA PHE A 726 -28.21 0.36 69.98
C PHE A 726 -27.07 0.04 70.94
N VAL A 727 -25.82 0.15 70.49
CA VAL A 727 -24.64 -0.20 71.27
C VAL A 727 -24.03 1.04 71.91
N LEU A 728 -23.79 0.97 73.23
CA LEU A 728 -23.37 2.10 74.05
C LEU A 728 -22.26 1.69 75.03
N GLY A 729 -21.43 2.64 75.47
CA GLY A 729 -20.66 2.51 76.71
C GLY A 729 -19.17 2.14 76.61
N ASP A 730 -18.47 2.52 75.53
CA ASP A 730 -17.02 2.26 75.39
C ASP A 730 -16.24 2.71 76.65
N ILE A 731 -15.43 1.78 77.17
CA ILE A 731 -14.61 1.92 78.38
C ILE A 731 -13.51 2.99 78.25
N THR A 732 -13.13 3.39 77.03
CA THR A 732 -12.00 4.28 76.77
C THR A 732 -12.34 5.76 76.63
N VAL A 733 -13.62 6.10 76.44
CA VAL A 733 -14.08 7.48 76.28
C VAL A 733 -14.38 8.09 77.64
N TYR A 734 -13.71 9.21 77.95
CA TYR A 734 -13.87 9.92 79.23
C TYR A 734 -15.09 10.84 79.17
N TYR A 735 -16.26 10.29 79.47
CA TYR A 735 -17.44 11.07 79.85
C TYR A 735 -17.08 11.97 81.04
N ASN A 736 -17.25 13.29 80.94
CA ASN A 736 -16.89 14.23 82.01
C ASN A 736 -18.13 14.88 82.62
N THR A 737 -18.19 14.77 83.94
CA THR A 737 -19.01 15.44 84.99
C THR A 737 -19.50 16.90 84.82
N ASN A 738 -19.36 17.55 83.66
CA ASN A 738 -19.85 18.93 83.41
C ASN A 738 -20.92 19.07 82.32
N GLY A 739 -21.35 17.98 81.66
CA GLY A 739 -22.68 17.89 81.06
C GLY A 739 -22.93 18.49 79.66
N ASP A 740 -21.98 18.49 78.73
CA ASP A 740 -22.22 18.88 77.31
C ASP A 740 -21.16 18.25 76.38
N SER A 741 -21.00 16.92 76.26
CA SER A 741 -19.95 16.44 75.33
C SER A 741 -20.14 15.10 74.64
N ASP A 742 -20.88 14.14 75.22
CA ASP A 742 -20.95 12.80 74.64
C ASP A 742 -22.14 11.99 75.19
N TYR A 743 -23.22 11.79 74.41
CA TYR A 743 -24.36 10.92 74.72
C TYR A 743 -25.19 10.60 73.47
N ALA A 744 -25.78 9.40 73.42
CA ALA A 744 -26.68 9.01 72.33
C ALA A 744 -28.15 9.42 72.57
N LEU A 745 -28.78 10.09 71.61
CA LEU A 745 -30.22 10.34 71.54
C LEU A 745 -30.88 9.25 70.68
N ILE A 746 -31.56 8.31 71.32
CA ILE A 746 -32.29 7.24 70.63
C ILE A 746 -33.72 7.71 70.35
N SER A 747 -34.06 7.84 69.07
CA SER A 747 -35.22 8.63 68.63
C SER A 747 -36.53 7.83 68.54
N ASP A 748 -36.47 6.52 68.33
CA ASP A 748 -37.64 5.69 67.98
C ASP A 748 -37.71 4.29 68.63
N PHE A 749 -36.95 4.07 69.71
CA PHE A 749 -36.88 2.79 70.43
C PHE A 749 -38.25 2.12 70.72
N LYS A 750 -38.44 0.91 70.20
CA LYS A 750 -39.68 0.13 70.24
C LYS A 750 -39.45 -1.35 70.63
N VAL A 751 -39.57 -1.64 71.93
CA VAL A 751 -39.57 -3.02 72.50
C VAL A 751 -40.52 -4.00 71.78
N SER A 752 -41.61 -3.50 71.18
CA SER A 752 -42.55 -4.35 70.43
C SER A 752 -42.02 -4.87 69.10
N GLU A 753 -41.03 -4.20 68.51
CA GLU A 753 -40.39 -4.56 67.25
C GLU A 753 -39.18 -5.46 67.48
N GLY A 754 -38.55 -5.34 68.65
CA GLY A 754 -37.48 -6.23 69.10
C GLY A 754 -36.24 -5.48 69.58
N ASP A 755 -36.31 -4.14 69.60
CA ASP A 755 -35.17 -3.28 69.89
C ASP A 755 -34.51 -3.58 71.23
N GLU A 756 -33.18 -3.61 71.22
CA GLU A 756 -32.32 -3.87 72.36
C GLU A 756 -31.32 -2.71 72.56
N ILE A 757 -31.07 -2.38 73.82
CA ILE A 757 -29.91 -1.55 74.18
C ILE A 757 -28.81 -2.48 74.63
N HIS A 758 -27.66 -2.42 73.97
CA HIS A 758 -26.48 -3.17 74.32
C HIS A 758 -25.49 -2.26 75.05
N LEU A 759 -25.05 -2.68 76.24
CA LEU A 759 -24.08 -1.94 77.04
C LEU A 759 -22.73 -2.64 77.00
N GLU A 760 -21.68 -1.92 76.66
CA GLU A 760 -20.30 -2.37 76.82
C GLU A 760 -19.91 -2.27 78.30
N GLY A 761 -19.63 -3.42 78.92
CA GLY A 761 -19.32 -3.53 80.36
C GLY A 761 -20.36 -4.33 81.15
N ASP A 762 -20.26 -4.32 82.48
CA ASP A 762 -21.23 -4.99 83.35
C ASP A 762 -22.49 -4.11 83.51
N ALA A 763 -23.71 -4.65 83.43
CA ALA A 763 -24.92 -3.83 83.55
C ALA A 763 -25.07 -3.18 84.93
N SER A 764 -24.34 -3.68 85.95
CA SER A 764 -24.25 -3.04 87.26
C SER A 764 -23.57 -1.68 87.25
N ASP A 765 -22.80 -1.37 86.20
CA ASP A 765 -22.12 -0.09 86.04
C ASP A 765 -23.06 1.00 85.52
N TYR A 766 -24.34 0.69 85.33
CA TYR A 766 -25.34 1.58 84.74
C TYR A 766 -26.63 1.65 85.56
N VAL A 767 -27.28 2.82 85.56
CA VAL A 767 -28.54 3.10 86.26
C VAL A 767 -29.50 3.83 85.32
N VAL A 768 -30.80 3.52 85.42
CA VAL A 768 -31.85 4.08 84.55
C VAL A 768 -32.70 5.10 85.32
N GLN A 769 -32.95 6.25 84.72
CA GLN A 769 -33.87 7.28 85.21
C GLN A 769 -35.06 7.45 84.25
N ALA A 770 -36.26 7.11 84.72
CA ALA A 770 -37.49 7.09 83.93
C ALA A 770 -37.98 8.46 83.40
N TYR A 771 -37.33 9.58 83.75
CA TYR A 771 -37.69 10.89 83.18
C TYR A 771 -36.52 11.88 83.26
N VAL A 772 -36.02 12.26 82.10
CA VAL A 772 -34.96 13.22 81.85
C VAL A 772 -35.44 14.23 80.81
N GLU A 773 -35.16 15.52 81.03
CA GLU A 773 -35.48 16.60 80.09
C GLU A 773 -34.19 17.41 79.83
N LEU A 774 -33.72 17.35 78.58
CA LEU A 774 -32.51 18.04 78.12
C LEU A 774 -32.90 18.91 76.92
N GLY A 775 -32.96 20.22 77.14
CA GLY A 775 -33.45 21.16 76.13
C GLY A 775 -34.88 20.82 75.68
N SER A 776 -35.06 20.48 74.40
CA SER A 776 -36.33 20.03 73.82
C SER A 776 -36.57 18.52 73.94
N ASN A 777 -35.55 17.73 74.27
CA ASN A 777 -35.63 16.27 74.30
C ASN A 777 -36.14 15.80 75.66
N LYS A 778 -37.02 14.80 75.68
CA LYS A 778 -37.65 14.24 76.89
C LYS A 778 -37.70 12.72 76.78
N GLY A 779 -37.24 12.01 77.80
CA GLY A 779 -37.13 10.56 77.69
C GLY A 779 -36.67 9.86 78.95
N THR A 780 -36.39 8.57 78.80
CA THR A 780 -35.73 7.75 79.82
C THR A 780 -34.22 7.88 79.63
N GLY A 781 -33.50 8.32 80.67
CA GLY A 781 -32.04 8.44 80.61
C GLY A 781 -31.34 7.20 81.15
N ILE A 782 -30.28 6.77 80.48
CA ILE A 782 -29.35 5.75 80.96
C ILE A 782 -28.08 6.48 81.40
N TYR A 783 -27.63 6.19 82.62
CA TYR A 783 -26.48 6.82 83.24
C TYR A 783 -25.45 5.79 83.65
N ARG A 784 -24.17 6.11 83.53
CA ARG A 784 -23.08 5.34 84.12
C ARG A 784 -23.00 5.63 85.63
N ASP A 785 -23.12 4.59 86.44
CA ASP A 785 -23.02 4.65 87.90
C ASP A 785 -21.55 4.78 88.33
N THR A 786 -21.11 6.01 88.46
CA THR A 786 -19.72 6.38 88.77
C THR A 786 -19.25 5.91 90.15
N ASN A 787 -20.18 5.58 91.03
CA ASN A 787 -19.90 5.24 92.42
C ASN A 787 -20.34 3.80 92.79
N ASN A 788 -20.93 3.08 91.84
CA ASN A 788 -21.35 1.68 91.89
C ASN A 788 -22.27 1.38 93.09
N ASN A 789 -23.27 2.24 93.31
CA ASN A 789 -24.28 2.09 94.38
C ASN A 789 -25.64 1.55 93.90
N GLY A 790 -25.84 1.44 92.58
CA GLY A 790 -27.05 0.98 91.91
C GLY A 790 -28.22 1.98 91.90
N ILE A 791 -27.98 3.28 92.15
CA ILE A 791 -29.00 4.34 92.25
C ILE A 791 -28.48 5.61 91.56
N TYR A 792 -29.30 6.21 90.70
CA TYR A 792 -28.99 7.50 90.09
C TYR A 792 -28.71 8.61 91.12
N GLU A 793 -27.57 9.28 90.97
CA GLU A 793 -27.17 10.51 91.64
C GLU A 793 -26.73 11.60 90.65
N THR A 794 -26.72 12.86 91.07
CA THR A 794 -26.34 14.01 90.21
C THR A 794 -24.90 13.98 89.69
N GLY A 795 -24.06 13.06 90.17
CA GLY A 795 -22.68 12.87 89.72
C GLY A 795 -22.52 11.78 88.66
N ASP A 796 -23.58 11.03 88.36
CA ASP A 796 -23.57 9.99 87.33
C ASP A 796 -23.67 10.61 85.94
N GLU A 797 -23.04 9.95 84.96
CA GLU A 797 -22.82 10.47 83.62
C GLU A 797 -23.88 9.95 82.68
N LEU A 798 -24.57 10.85 81.96
CA LEU A 798 -25.57 10.44 80.97
C LEU A 798 -24.85 9.81 79.77
N ILE A 799 -25.27 8.61 79.38
CA ILE A 799 -24.75 7.92 78.19
C ILE A 799 -25.78 7.82 77.06
N ALA A 800 -27.08 7.78 77.40
CA ALA A 800 -28.13 7.79 76.39
C ALA A 800 -29.45 8.38 76.91
N LEU A 801 -30.23 8.97 76.00
CA LEU A 801 -31.59 9.43 76.22
C LEU A 801 -32.54 8.75 75.23
N LEU A 802 -33.46 7.92 75.75
CA LEU A 802 -34.45 7.21 74.96
C LEU A 802 -35.74 8.04 74.88
N ASN A 803 -36.07 8.54 73.69
CA ASN A 803 -37.26 9.33 73.46
C ASN A 803 -38.53 8.44 73.47
N GLY A 804 -39.50 8.73 74.34
CA GLY A 804 -40.84 8.15 74.28
C GLY A 804 -41.07 6.73 74.84
N SER A 805 -40.10 6.08 75.50
CA SER A 805 -40.28 4.73 76.08
C SER A 805 -40.66 4.73 77.57
N GLU A 806 -41.79 4.10 77.94
CA GLU A 806 -42.28 3.97 79.34
C GLU A 806 -42.05 2.57 79.98
N ASP A 807 -41.61 1.54 79.24
CA ASP A 807 -41.49 0.16 79.72
C ASP A 807 -40.25 -0.57 79.12
N PHE A 808 -39.07 -0.39 79.73
CA PHE A 808 -37.78 -0.92 79.23
C PHE A 808 -37.05 -1.84 80.25
N HIS A 809 -36.21 -2.77 79.75
CA HIS A 809 -35.36 -3.69 80.52
C HIS A 809 -33.93 -3.78 79.91
N LEU A 810 -32.89 -3.76 80.75
CA LEU A 810 -31.47 -3.91 80.37
C LEU A 810 -31.09 -5.39 80.22
N GLU A 811 -30.33 -5.77 79.19
CA GLU A 811 -29.73 -7.12 79.00
C GLU A 811 -28.20 -7.03 78.74
N GLU A 812 -27.43 -8.09 79.06
CA GLU A 812 -25.93 -8.15 79.06
C GLU A 812 -25.38 -9.21 78.08
N ILE A 813 -24.34 -8.92 77.26
CA ILE A 813 -23.43 -9.93 76.65
C ILE A 813 -22.00 -9.34 76.42
N TYR A 814 -20.96 -10.20 76.47
CA TYR A 814 -19.55 -9.90 76.16
C TYR A 814 -19.24 -10.01 74.64
N MET A 815 -18.55 -9.02 74.05
CA MET A 815 -18.11 -9.06 72.64
C MET A 815 -16.64 -9.47 72.44
N ASP A 816 -16.38 -10.19 71.34
CA ASP A 816 -15.06 -10.40 70.72
C ASP A 816 -14.84 -9.27 69.69
N ILE A 817 -13.93 -8.34 70.00
CA ILE A 817 -13.55 -7.20 69.15
C ILE A 817 -12.71 -7.70 67.96
N PHE A 818 -13.12 -7.39 66.73
CA PHE A 818 -12.22 -7.43 65.57
C PHE A 818 -11.59 -6.05 65.38
N ILE A 819 -10.28 -5.97 65.61
CA ILE A 819 -9.46 -4.80 65.32
C ILE A 819 -9.05 -4.90 63.85
N PHE A 820 -9.52 -3.99 63.00
CA PHE A 820 -8.97 -3.79 61.66
C PHE A 820 -7.64 -3.03 61.76
N ASN A 821 -6.70 -3.42 60.90
CA ASN A 821 -5.30 -3.04 60.99
C ASN A 821 -4.70 -2.96 59.59
#